data_AF-A0A3M2QMU1-F1
#
_entry.id   AF-A0A3M2QMU1-F1
#
_cell.length_a   1.000
_cell.length_b   1.000
_cell.length_c   1.000
_cell.angle_alpha   90.00
_cell.angle_beta   90.00
_cell.angle_gamma   90.00
#
_symmetry.space_group_name_H-M   'P 1'
#
loop_
_entity.id
_entity.type
_entity.pdbx_description
1 polymer ?
#
loop_
_entity_poly.entity_id
_entity_poly.type
_entity_poly.pdbx_seq_one_letter_code
_entity_poly.pdbx_strand_id
1 'polypeptide(L)'
;SPFLPTVGTTCDKKPGQAQYGGVTQRGSGDDDGIYYHSSKEMGIIWSYTSEFDRDQWFFARLYGSKYDDWWYAKETLSFATWKNNGGGKFSKVSDLDTKLFCNIRGIWWVDINADGYDDFLCVSPNGDTLASINNRDGTATRPPTFTKIGMIKGNVGYAQDRVRWGDIDGDGRADYMIIDDSGNVHAWRNSGNTNTPFWQALGLRFTAKGMGDMRGVRFEDINGDGRDDWLWVSDTGATTTWTNSRSCKKGKPGDGLNVAWRQGFWKGASSGPTHAGVGATSRSRIHFARIYGEDSFGLLPKADYVYLQSTKQSDGRFKFDMKVWKNIGGGSTKLKADGNKFCNMHGHADGRQDYVWTLSTGKMTVWPNLGKKSVRGDDDYFWGSPKELWTPGRNLDRRDLHLVDWNNDGACDIAWVDPNNNNKVSVWLNNYKKTGTFTWTYLADPAPVLNCPEKRGVGIHDLAVRFADVSGNKMSDYICIQPDGRFYGWTHNSDGSWERIAQFKKAEGIDRANIRFGNVNGRGGDDMIWIDKFTGDATVYINNGKMDTGGSNWWFLKSGKQYAGSWAGTCQYFPDLDGDGRADLHSIMNSFTNRGETFFNRCGMTDATGDDAGWAPGQDPGFGALPAAPSDDKPGNGGNVPALPSTCENICWNVFDNEKTKCSKDGTEWDMENRDDDIPDDILNIRKLAAIGDSYSAGIGAGDRLGSIYDAFKAGS
;
A
#
# COMPACT_ATOMS: atom_id res chain seq x y z
N SER A 1 -40.34 21.63 31.15
CA SER A 1 -40.29 20.67 30.04
C SER A 1 -41.02 21.24 28.84
N PRO A 2 -40.44 21.10 27.65
CA PRO A 2 -40.86 19.97 26.83
C PRO A 2 -39.69 19.02 26.62
N PHE A 3 -40.04 17.74 26.65
CA PHE A 3 -39.16 16.61 26.46
C PHE A 3 -38.44 16.75 25.13
N LEU A 4 -37.11 16.84 25.16
CA LEU A 4 -36.31 16.38 24.03
C LEU A 4 -36.72 14.91 23.82
N PRO A 5 -37.19 14.51 22.64
CA PRO A 5 -37.37 13.10 22.38
C PRO A 5 -35.98 12.48 22.53
N THR A 6 -35.89 11.42 23.34
CA THR A 6 -34.80 10.46 23.22
C THR A 6 -34.81 10.00 21.77
N VAL A 7 -34.00 10.65 20.93
CA VAL A 7 -33.73 10.14 19.60
C VAL A 7 -33.06 8.81 19.86
N GLY A 8 -33.70 7.71 19.47
CA GLY A 8 -33.14 6.38 19.69
C GLY A 8 -31.73 6.30 19.11
N THR A 9 -30.89 5.45 19.68
CA THR A 9 -29.53 5.17 19.17
C THR A 9 -29.54 4.26 17.93
N THR A 10 -30.73 3.91 17.45
CA THR A 10 -30.93 3.05 16.29
C THR A 10 -31.50 3.86 15.12
N CYS A 11 -30.71 4.03 14.07
CA CYS A 11 -31.14 4.60 12.80
C CYS A 11 -30.11 4.32 11.70
N ASP A 12 -30.52 4.40 10.44
CA ASP A 12 -29.59 4.19 9.33
C ASP A 12 -28.70 5.43 9.16
N LYS A 13 -27.38 5.22 9.01
CA LYS A 13 -26.44 6.30 8.71
C LYS A 13 -26.53 6.67 7.22
N LYS A 14 -26.55 7.97 6.96
CA LYS A 14 -26.48 8.54 5.60
C LYS A 14 -25.18 9.34 5.43
N PRO A 15 -24.56 9.33 4.24
CA PRO A 15 -23.43 10.20 3.92
C PRO A 15 -23.78 11.68 4.18
N GLY A 16 -22.82 12.46 4.69
CA GLY A 16 -22.99 13.89 4.99
C GLY A 16 -23.76 14.17 6.29
N GLN A 17 -24.33 13.15 6.94
CA GLN A 17 -25.06 13.31 8.20
C GLN A 17 -24.19 12.88 9.37
N ALA A 18 -23.43 13.83 9.93
CA ALA A 18 -22.64 13.62 11.14
C ALA A 18 -22.44 14.95 11.89
N GLN A 19 -22.21 14.89 13.20
CA GLN A 19 -21.98 16.08 14.02
C GLN A 19 -20.49 16.32 14.16
N TYR A 20 -19.98 17.44 13.64
CA TYR A 20 -18.58 17.77 13.81
C TYR A 20 -18.22 17.95 15.29
N GLY A 21 -17.25 17.15 15.74
CA GLY A 21 -16.75 17.11 17.11
C GLY A 21 -15.53 17.99 17.36
N GLY A 22 -14.93 18.56 16.32
CA GLY A 22 -13.67 19.31 16.42
C GLY A 22 -12.43 18.44 16.24
N VAL A 23 -11.25 19.08 16.38
CA VAL A 23 -9.94 18.41 16.40
C VAL A 23 -9.74 17.76 17.77
N THR A 24 -10.34 16.58 17.93
CA THR A 24 -10.35 15.82 19.19
C THR A 24 -8.96 15.28 19.52
N GLN A 25 -8.16 14.91 18.52
CA GLN A 25 -6.79 14.41 18.69
C GLN A 25 -5.77 15.46 18.23
N ARG A 26 -4.87 15.88 19.12
CA ARG A 26 -3.97 17.04 18.89
C ARG A 26 -2.51 16.68 18.64
N GLY A 27 -2.28 15.42 18.30
CA GLY A 27 -0.95 14.87 18.13
C GLY A 27 -0.51 14.11 19.36
N SER A 28 0.03 12.94 19.11
CA SER A 28 0.37 11.93 20.11
C SER A 28 1.17 10.82 19.45
N GLY A 29 1.93 10.11 20.28
CA GLY A 29 2.76 9.01 19.83
C GLY A 29 4.17 9.40 19.43
N ASP A 30 4.97 8.36 19.23
CA ASP A 30 6.39 8.44 18.92
C ASP A 30 6.66 8.08 17.45
N ASP A 31 7.70 8.68 16.88
CA ASP A 31 8.26 8.33 15.57
C ASP A 31 9.78 8.22 15.67
N ASP A 32 10.43 7.85 14.57
CA ASP A 32 11.89 7.79 14.46
C ASP A 32 12.46 8.91 13.57
N GLY A 33 11.67 9.97 13.34
CA GLY A 33 12.14 11.20 12.70
C GLY A 33 12.58 11.03 11.24
N ILE A 34 13.55 11.85 10.81
CA ILE A 34 14.13 11.85 9.47
C ILE A 34 15.15 10.72 9.34
N TYR A 35 15.29 10.15 8.13
CA TYR A 35 16.35 9.19 7.84
C TYR A 35 17.73 9.85 7.82
N TYR A 36 18.61 9.39 8.70
CA TYR A 36 20.02 9.73 8.71
C TYR A 36 20.85 8.53 8.26
N HIS A 37 21.48 8.66 7.10
CA HIS A 37 22.35 7.64 6.54
C HIS A 37 23.69 7.62 7.26
N SER A 38 24.14 6.41 7.58
CA SER A 38 25.50 6.13 8.01
C SER A 38 25.86 4.75 7.48
N SER A 39 27.12 4.54 7.14
CA SER A 39 27.56 3.27 6.59
C SER A 39 28.89 2.84 7.16
N LYS A 40 29.14 1.54 7.09
CA LYS A 40 30.42 0.91 7.42
C LYS A 40 31.00 0.33 6.13
N GLU A 41 32.18 0.81 5.73
CA GLU A 41 32.90 0.23 4.60
C GLU A 41 33.34 -1.20 4.93
N MET A 42 33.06 -2.12 4.00
CA MET A 42 33.36 -3.55 4.13
C MET A 42 34.49 -4.00 3.20
N GLY A 43 35.05 -3.09 2.41
CA GLY A 43 36.08 -3.37 1.42
C GLY A 43 35.56 -4.15 0.21
N ILE A 44 36.48 -4.82 -0.48
CA ILE A 44 36.15 -5.70 -1.62
C ILE A 44 35.71 -7.05 -1.06
N ILE A 45 34.45 -7.42 -1.27
CA ILE A 45 33.91 -8.70 -0.76
C ILE A 45 33.81 -9.76 -1.84
N TRP A 46 33.90 -9.36 -3.12
CA TRP A 46 33.84 -10.26 -4.25
C TRP A 46 34.57 -9.67 -5.45
N SER A 47 35.19 -10.53 -6.24
CA SER A 47 35.88 -10.16 -7.48
C SER A 47 35.62 -11.17 -8.60
N TYR A 48 35.51 -10.68 -9.83
CA TYR A 48 35.37 -11.53 -11.02
C TYR A 48 35.99 -10.89 -12.25
N THR A 49 36.49 -11.72 -13.17
CA THR A 49 37.03 -11.25 -14.45
C THR A 49 36.10 -11.66 -15.58
N SER A 50 35.54 -10.66 -16.26
CA SER A 50 34.63 -10.81 -17.39
C SER A 50 35.32 -10.42 -18.68
N GLU A 51 34.94 -11.04 -19.79
CA GLU A 51 35.37 -10.64 -21.13
C GLU A 51 34.77 -9.29 -21.55
N PHE A 52 33.63 -8.92 -20.97
CA PHE A 52 32.87 -7.74 -21.34
C PHE A 52 32.48 -6.87 -20.17
N ASP A 53 32.28 -5.60 -20.49
CA ASP A 53 31.76 -4.59 -19.59
C ASP A 53 30.54 -3.90 -20.24
N ARG A 54 29.34 -4.33 -19.87
CA ARG A 54 28.06 -4.05 -20.55
C ARG A 54 26.94 -3.65 -19.57
N ASP A 55 27.29 -3.11 -18.40
CA ASP A 55 26.34 -2.77 -17.32
C ASP A 55 25.38 -3.94 -16.98
N GLN A 56 25.93 -5.15 -16.94
CA GLN A 56 25.18 -6.40 -16.96
C GLN A 56 24.79 -6.95 -15.58
N TRP A 57 24.92 -6.16 -14.50
CA TRP A 57 24.89 -6.63 -13.12
C TRP A 57 23.61 -6.20 -12.40
N PHE A 58 22.97 -7.12 -11.69
CA PHE A 58 21.71 -6.86 -11.00
C PHE A 58 21.67 -7.57 -9.65
N PHE A 59 20.79 -7.08 -8.79
CA PHE A 59 20.50 -7.61 -7.46
C PHE A 59 19.00 -7.89 -7.36
N ALA A 60 18.63 -9.04 -6.79
CA ALA A 60 17.24 -9.49 -6.71
C ALA A 60 17.04 -10.53 -5.61
N ARG A 61 15.85 -10.59 -5.03
CA ARG A 61 15.41 -11.58 -4.03
C ARG A 61 14.96 -12.87 -4.71
N LEU A 62 15.90 -13.72 -5.12
CA LEU A 62 15.60 -14.92 -5.89
C LEU A 62 15.42 -16.16 -5.01
N TYR A 63 16.16 -16.24 -3.90
CA TYR A 63 16.18 -17.40 -3.00
C TYR A 63 15.60 -17.11 -1.61
N GLY A 64 14.95 -15.97 -1.42
CA GLY A 64 14.28 -15.58 -0.19
C GLY A 64 14.13 -14.07 -0.06
N SER A 65 13.36 -13.62 0.94
CA SER A 65 13.01 -12.21 1.10
C SER A 65 14.08 -11.36 1.83
N LYS A 66 15.07 -12.02 2.46
CA LYS A 66 16.02 -11.34 3.37
C LYS A 66 17.23 -10.72 2.66
N TYR A 67 17.70 -11.34 1.60
CA TYR A 67 18.96 -10.97 0.96
C TYR A 67 18.77 -10.85 -0.53
N ASP A 68 19.48 -9.90 -1.11
CA ASP A 68 19.53 -9.79 -2.55
C ASP A 68 20.70 -10.62 -3.07
N ASP A 69 20.36 -11.47 -4.01
CA ASP A 69 21.23 -12.32 -4.80
C ASP A 69 21.72 -11.53 -6.00
N TRP A 70 22.91 -11.85 -6.50
CA TRP A 70 23.49 -11.14 -7.64
C TRP A 70 23.49 -12.02 -8.88
N TRP A 71 23.44 -11.39 -10.07
CA TRP A 71 23.80 -12.08 -11.32
C TRP A 71 24.39 -11.22 -12.45
N TYR A 72 24.65 -11.87 -13.60
CA TYR A 72 24.77 -11.15 -14.88
C TYR A 72 24.18 -11.86 -16.10
N ALA A 73 23.75 -11.06 -17.08
CA ALA A 73 23.20 -11.54 -18.35
C ALA A 73 24.31 -12.02 -19.33
N LYS A 74 24.21 -13.25 -19.82
CA LYS A 74 25.04 -13.77 -20.93
C LYS A 74 24.41 -13.43 -22.30
N GLU A 75 25.14 -13.66 -23.39
CA GLU A 75 24.65 -13.44 -24.76
C GLU A 75 23.44 -14.32 -25.14
N THR A 76 23.14 -15.37 -24.36
CA THR A 76 22.11 -16.37 -24.64
C THR A 76 21.15 -16.58 -23.47
N LEU A 77 20.24 -15.63 -23.20
CA LEU A 77 19.04 -15.83 -22.33
C LEU A 77 19.28 -16.36 -20.89
N SER A 78 20.53 -16.52 -20.48
CA SER A 78 20.89 -17.22 -19.27
C SER A 78 21.63 -16.29 -18.32
N PHE A 79 21.21 -16.32 -17.07
CA PHE A 79 21.77 -15.49 -16.02
C PHE A 79 22.65 -16.37 -15.14
N ALA A 80 23.94 -16.05 -15.04
CA ALA A 80 24.76 -16.72 -14.04
C ALA A 80 24.38 -16.16 -12.66
N THR A 81 23.89 -17.01 -11.75
CA THR A 81 23.33 -16.56 -10.48
C THR A 81 24.23 -16.91 -9.29
N TRP A 82 24.26 -16.00 -8.32
CA TRP A 82 24.94 -16.20 -7.04
C TRP A 82 23.97 -15.96 -5.90
N LYS A 83 23.71 -17.02 -5.14
CA LYS A 83 22.90 -16.94 -3.94
C LYS A 83 23.67 -16.23 -2.83
N ASN A 84 23.07 -15.20 -2.24
CA ASN A 84 23.55 -14.56 -1.03
C ASN A 84 23.25 -15.45 0.19
N ASN A 85 24.28 -15.74 0.98
CA ASN A 85 24.17 -16.54 2.20
C ASN A 85 24.25 -15.69 3.47
N GLY A 86 24.19 -14.37 3.32
CA GLY A 86 24.39 -13.40 4.39
C GLY A 86 25.86 -13.12 4.69
N GLY A 87 26.11 -12.05 5.43
CA GLY A 87 27.45 -11.65 5.85
C GLY A 87 28.41 -11.31 4.70
N GLY A 88 27.87 -10.92 3.54
CA GLY A 88 28.65 -10.61 2.34
C GLY A 88 29.23 -11.83 1.62
N LYS A 89 28.65 -13.02 1.82
CA LYS A 89 29.11 -14.28 1.19
C LYS A 89 28.15 -14.76 0.13
N PHE A 90 28.70 -15.12 -1.02
CA PHE A 90 27.95 -15.57 -2.19
C PHE A 90 28.36 -16.97 -2.63
N SER A 91 27.39 -17.80 -2.96
CA SER A 91 27.62 -19.11 -3.58
C SER A 91 27.15 -19.08 -5.02
N LYS A 92 28.02 -19.48 -5.95
CA LYS A 92 27.62 -19.64 -7.34
C LYS A 92 26.61 -20.78 -7.46
N VAL A 93 25.54 -20.52 -8.21
CA VAL A 93 24.53 -21.51 -8.60
C VAL A 93 24.63 -21.72 -10.12
N SER A 94 23.77 -22.54 -10.72
CA SER A 94 23.73 -22.68 -12.18
C SER A 94 23.08 -21.47 -12.85
N ASP A 95 23.11 -21.51 -14.18
CA ASP A 95 22.43 -20.54 -15.02
C ASP A 95 20.91 -20.61 -14.81
N LEU A 96 20.28 -19.45 -14.75
CA LEU A 96 18.84 -19.28 -14.64
C LEU A 96 18.23 -18.91 -16.01
N ASP A 97 17.04 -19.46 -16.28
CA ASP A 97 16.19 -19.12 -17.42
C ASP A 97 14.87 -18.50 -16.92
N THR A 98 14.63 -17.24 -17.29
CA THR A 98 13.44 -16.46 -16.90
C THR A 98 12.25 -16.66 -17.84
N LYS A 99 12.40 -17.46 -18.91
CA LYS A 99 11.38 -17.68 -19.96
C LYS A 99 11.02 -16.45 -20.80
N LEU A 100 11.82 -15.38 -20.69
CA LEU A 100 11.64 -14.14 -21.45
C LEU A 100 12.98 -13.64 -21.99
N PHE A 101 12.98 -13.18 -23.24
CA PHE A 101 14.10 -12.46 -23.84
C PHE A 101 14.00 -10.98 -23.54
N CYS A 102 15.08 -10.38 -23.03
CA CYS A 102 15.14 -8.96 -22.77
C CYS A 102 16.49 -8.35 -23.09
N ASN A 103 16.50 -7.12 -23.59
CA ASN A 103 17.71 -6.32 -23.63
C ASN A 103 18.09 -5.90 -22.21
N ILE A 104 19.39 -5.85 -21.90
CA ILE A 104 19.90 -5.57 -20.54
C ILE A 104 19.30 -4.29 -19.94
N ARG A 105 19.14 -3.23 -20.74
CA ARG A 105 18.56 -1.94 -20.30
C ARG A 105 17.07 -2.01 -19.91
N GLY A 106 16.37 -3.09 -20.29
CA GLY A 106 14.96 -3.31 -20.02
C GLY A 106 14.67 -4.27 -18.88
N ILE A 107 15.72 -4.82 -18.27
CA ILE A 107 15.59 -5.81 -17.19
C ILE A 107 15.28 -5.12 -15.87
N TRP A 108 14.24 -5.59 -15.21
CA TRP A 108 13.88 -5.20 -13.85
C TRP A 108 13.59 -6.43 -12.99
N TRP A 109 13.91 -6.31 -11.71
CA TRP A 109 13.71 -7.32 -10.67
C TRP A 109 12.90 -6.71 -9.57
N VAL A 110 11.63 -7.08 -9.48
CA VAL A 110 10.71 -6.55 -8.48
C VAL A 110 9.63 -7.57 -8.17
N ASP A 111 9.15 -7.59 -6.94
CA ASP A 111 8.03 -8.42 -6.49
C ASP A 111 6.70 -7.80 -6.96
N ILE A 112 5.99 -8.45 -7.90
CA ILE A 112 4.71 -7.93 -8.42
C ILE A 112 3.49 -8.63 -7.82
N ASN A 113 3.67 -9.67 -7.00
CA ASN A 113 2.58 -10.45 -6.42
C ASN A 113 2.59 -10.49 -4.88
N ALA A 114 3.51 -9.74 -4.25
CA ALA A 114 3.73 -9.63 -2.81
C ALA A 114 4.03 -10.96 -2.12
N ASP A 115 4.76 -11.85 -2.80
CA ASP A 115 5.17 -13.13 -2.21
C ASP A 115 6.54 -13.10 -1.52
N GLY A 116 7.23 -11.96 -1.59
CA GLY A 116 8.52 -11.70 -0.99
C GLY A 116 9.71 -12.03 -1.88
N TYR A 117 9.48 -12.52 -3.10
CA TYR A 117 10.50 -12.85 -4.09
C TYR A 117 10.37 -11.91 -5.29
N ASP A 118 11.51 -11.51 -5.85
CA ASP A 118 11.48 -10.66 -7.04
C ASP A 118 11.18 -11.48 -8.30
N ASP A 119 10.29 -10.93 -9.13
CA ASP A 119 9.90 -11.43 -10.43
C ASP A 119 10.73 -10.79 -11.54
N PHE A 120 10.74 -11.42 -12.71
CA PHE A 120 11.44 -10.89 -13.87
C PHE A 120 10.54 -10.04 -14.73
N LEU A 121 10.94 -8.79 -14.93
CA LEU A 121 10.25 -7.87 -15.84
C LEU A 121 11.17 -7.55 -17.02
N CYS A 122 10.58 -7.60 -18.22
CA CYS A 122 11.20 -7.10 -19.43
C CYS A 122 10.40 -5.93 -19.99
N VAL A 123 10.91 -4.72 -19.77
CA VAL A 123 10.46 -3.52 -20.46
C VAL A 123 11.12 -3.54 -21.84
N SER A 124 10.35 -3.42 -22.90
CA SER A 124 10.88 -3.34 -24.28
C SER A 124 11.22 -1.89 -24.66
N PRO A 125 11.97 -1.63 -25.75
CA PRO A 125 12.39 -0.27 -26.11
C PRO A 125 11.27 0.77 -26.22
N ASN A 126 10.06 0.35 -26.61
CA ASN A 126 8.89 1.24 -26.72
C ASN A 126 8.19 1.50 -25.37
N GLY A 127 8.60 0.83 -24.28
CA GLY A 127 8.02 0.95 -22.94
C GLY A 127 7.03 -0.14 -22.53
N ASP A 128 6.64 -1.07 -23.43
CA ASP A 128 5.75 -2.18 -23.07
C ASP A 128 6.48 -3.18 -22.16
N THR A 129 5.79 -3.70 -21.15
CA THR A 129 6.39 -4.60 -20.14
C THR A 129 5.78 -5.99 -20.15
N LEU A 130 6.64 -7.00 -20.30
CA LEU A 130 6.36 -8.41 -20.11
C LEU A 130 6.85 -8.86 -18.73
N ALA A 131 6.23 -9.88 -18.14
CA ALA A 131 6.69 -10.44 -16.87
C ALA A 131 6.71 -11.98 -16.83
N SER A 132 7.53 -12.49 -15.93
CA SER A 132 7.68 -13.90 -15.61
C SER A 132 7.84 -14.07 -14.11
N ILE A 133 7.00 -14.91 -13.52
CA ILE A 133 6.86 -15.07 -12.06
C ILE A 133 7.88 -16.05 -11.52
N ASN A 134 8.53 -15.70 -10.41
CA ASN A 134 9.40 -16.60 -9.67
C ASN A 134 8.56 -17.67 -8.94
N ASN A 135 8.78 -18.95 -9.23
CA ASN A 135 8.01 -20.04 -8.63
C ASN A 135 8.46 -20.40 -7.19
N ARG A 136 9.45 -19.68 -6.64
CA ARG A 136 9.98 -19.83 -5.27
C ARG A 136 10.52 -21.23 -4.97
N ASP A 137 10.94 -21.96 -5.99
CA ASP A 137 11.47 -23.32 -5.86
C ASP A 137 13.01 -23.39 -5.94
N GLY A 138 13.67 -22.23 -5.90
CA GLY A 138 15.12 -22.11 -5.83
C GLY A 138 15.69 -22.69 -4.54
N THR A 139 16.87 -23.31 -4.63
CA THR A 139 17.59 -23.90 -3.51
C THR A 139 19.04 -23.42 -3.48
N ALA A 140 19.82 -23.86 -2.49
CA ALA A 140 21.25 -23.54 -2.41
C ALA A 140 22.07 -24.02 -3.63
N THR A 141 21.56 -24.95 -4.42
CA THR A 141 22.28 -25.57 -5.55
C THR A 141 21.52 -25.53 -6.87
N ARG A 142 20.27 -25.06 -6.88
CA ARG A 142 19.40 -25.03 -8.06
C ARG A 142 18.70 -23.67 -8.15
N PRO A 143 18.72 -22.99 -9.30
CA PRO A 143 18.06 -21.72 -9.46
C PRO A 143 16.53 -21.90 -9.45
N PRO A 144 15.76 -20.87 -9.05
CA PRO A 144 14.32 -20.92 -9.15
C PRO A 144 13.87 -21.09 -10.60
N THR A 145 12.70 -21.67 -10.79
CA THR A 145 12.02 -21.72 -12.10
C THR A 145 11.10 -20.51 -12.25
N PHE A 146 10.83 -20.13 -13.50
CA PHE A 146 10.00 -18.98 -13.84
C PHE A 146 8.82 -19.36 -14.73
N THR A 147 7.69 -18.67 -14.51
CA THR A 147 6.46 -18.84 -15.29
C THR A 147 6.11 -17.55 -16.02
N LYS A 148 6.23 -17.53 -17.35
CA LYS A 148 5.87 -16.38 -18.18
C LYS A 148 4.36 -16.11 -18.07
N ILE A 149 3.99 -14.88 -17.74
CA ILE A 149 2.59 -14.43 -17.65
C ILE A 149 2.18 -13.45 -18.76
N GLY A 150 3.12 -13.09 -19.65
CA GLY A 150 2.83 -12.24 -20.81
C GLY A 150 2.97 -10.75 -20.50
N MET A 151 2.25 -9.92 -21.24
CA MET A 151 2.29 -8.46 -21.09
C MET A 151 1.50 -8.07 -19.84
N ILE A 152 2.18 -7.38 -18.92
CA ILE A 152 1.54 -6.87 -17.71
C ILE A 152 1.17 -5.40 -17.84
N LYS A 153 1.90 -4.61 -18.65
CA LYS A 153 1.66 -3.18 -18.80
C LYS A 153 2.04 -2.70 -20.21
N GLY A 154 1.07 -2.13 -20.94
CA GLY A 154 1.36 -1.39 -22.18
C GLY A 154 2.00 -0.03 -21.90
N ASN A 155 2.82 0.47 -22.83
CA ASN A 155 3.43 1.79 -22.74
C ASN A 155 2.36 2.89 -22.64
N VAL A 156 2.75 4.02 -22.04
CA VAL A 156 1.88 5.19 -21.86
C VAL A 156 2.44 6.41 -22.59
N GLY A 157 3.03 6.18 -23.77
CA GLY A 157 3.65 7.24 -24.59
C GLY A 157 5.11 7.56 -24.25
N TYR A 158 5.77 6.72 -23.44
CA TYR A 158 7.17 6.89 -23.06
C TYR A 158 7.98 5.62 -23.31
N ALA A 159 9.22 5.81 -23.77
CA ALA A 159 10.17 4.73 -24.04
C ALA A 159 10.76 4.14 -22.75
N GLN A 160 11.49 3.02 -22.92
CA GLN A 160 12.10 2.22 -21.85
C GLN A 160 12.91 3.04 -20.81
N ASP A 161 13.63 4.08 -21.24
CA ASP A 161 14.51 4.88 -20.38
C ASP A 161 13.76 5.70 -19.32
N ARG A 162 12.46 5.92 -19.53
CA ARG A 162 11.56 6.65 -18.62
C ARG A 162 10.86 5.76 -17.61
N VAL A 163 10.87 4.45 -17.80
CA VAL A 163 10.19 3.49 -16.91
C VAL A 163 10.99 3.28 -15.64
N ARG A 164 10.31 3.31 -14.49
CA ARG A 164 10.80 2.89 -13.18
C ARG A 164 9.80 1.94 -12.53
N TRP A 165 10.30 1.13 -11.61
CA TRP A 165 9.53 0.19 -10.83
C TRP A 165 9.88 0.34 -9.35
N GLY A 166 8.91 0.10 -8.48
CA GLY A 166 9.08 0.10 -7.02
C GLY A 166 7.75 0.19 -6.28
N ASP A 167 7.71 -0.25 -5.04
CA ASP A 167 6.51 -0.23 -4.18
C ASP A 167 6.32 1.16 -3.55
N ILE A 168 5.50 2.02 -4.16
CA ILE A 168 5.31 3.40 -3.71
C ILE A 168 4.27 3.50 -2.60
N ASP A 169 3.29 2.60 -2.59
CA ASP A 169 2.17 2.66 -1.65
C ASP A 169 2.33 1.75 -0.42
N GLY A 170 3.39 0.95 -0.39
CA GLY A 170 3.84 0.09 0.70
C GLY A 170 2.94 -1.11 0.94
N ASP A 171 2.35 -1.66 -0.12
CA ASP A 171 1.47 -2.83 -0.05
C ASP A 171 2.18 -4.16 -0.37
N GLY A 172 3.48 -4.11 -0.64
CA GLY A 172 4.36 -5.23 -0.95
C GLY A 172 4.45 -5.56 -2.43
N ARG A 173 3.69 -4.89 -3.31
CA ARG A 173 3.74 -5.09 -4.76
C ARG A 173 4.38 -3.90 -5.43
N ALA A 174 5.23 -4.16 -6.41
CA ALA A 174 5.83 -3.11 -7.20
C ALA A 174 4.82 -2.40 -8.10
N ASP A 175 4.95 -1.08 -8.13
CA ASP A 175 4.16 -0.16 -8.93
C ASP A 175 4.92 0.27 -10.19
N TYR A 176 4.15 0.60 -11.22
CA TYR A 176 4.70 1.11 -12.48
C TYR A 176 4.83 2.63 -12.42
N MET A 177 6.00 3.16 -12.79
CA MET A 177 6.28 4.58 -12.76
C MET A 177 6.90 5.08 -14.07
N ILE A 178 6.57 6.33 -14.42
CA ILE A 178 7.16 7.06 -15.54
C ILE A 178 7.77 8.35 -15.04
N ILE A 179 8.96 8.66 -15.57
CA ILE A 179 9.60 9.96 -15.43
C ILE A 179 9.30 10.83 -16.66
N ASP A 180 8.59 11.93 -16.46
CA ASP A 180 8.31 12.90 -17.53
C ASP A 180 9.54 13.76 -17.88
N ASP A 181 9.42 14.62 -18.90
CA ASP A 181 10.52 15.47 -19.36
C ASP A 181 10.97 16.53 -18.35
N SER A 182 10.11 16.84 -17.37
CA SER A 182 10.46 17.72 -16.25
C SER A 182 11.12 16.95 -15.10
N GLY A 183 11.26 15.63 -15.21
CA GLY A 183 11.80 14.75 -14.17
C GLY A 183 10.79 14.39 -13.09
N ASN A 184 9.50 14.70 -13.28
CA ASN A 184 8.47 14.31 -12.33
C ASN A 184 8.10 12.83 -12.49
N VAL A 185 7.64 12.21 -11.40
CA VAL A 185 7.24 10.81 -11.41
C VAL A 185 5.73 10.68 -11.35
N HIS A 186 5.17 10.04 -12.37
CA HIS A 186 3.78 9.61 -12.43
C HIS A 186 3.71 8.11 -12.17
N ALA A 187 2.75 7.66 -11.35
CA ALA A 187 2.68 6.27 -10.91
C ALA A 187 1.34 5.61 -11.22
N TRP A 188 1.37 4.29 -11.35
CA TRP A 188 0.22 3.40 -11.44
C TRP A 188 0.42 2.27 -10.44
N ARG A 189 -0.52 2.17 -9.51
CA ARG A 189 -0.53 1.17 -8.47
C ARG A 189 -0.84 -0.22 -9.02
N ASN A 190 -0.12 -1.23 -8.56
CA ASN A 190 -0.51 -2.62 -8.72
C ASN A 190 -1.49 -3.04 -7.61
N SER A 191 -2.77 -3.08 -7.96
CA SER A 191 -3.86 -3.47 -7.06
C SER A 191 -4.34 -4.91 -7.27
N GLY A 192 -3.59 -5.72 -8.01
CA GLY A 192 -3.89 -7.14 -8.21
C GLY A 192 -3.75 -7.95 -6.92
N ASN A 193 -4.53 -9.03 -6.80
CA ASN A 193 -4.47 -10.00 -5.71
C ASN A 193 -4.08 -11.41 -6.18
N THR A 194 -3.51 -11.50 -7.38
CA THR A 194 -3.00 -12.73 -8.01
C THR A 194 -1.63 -12.44 -8.63
N ASN A 195 -1.04 -13.41 -9.33
CA ASN A 195 0.18 -13.22 -10.11
C ASN A 195 0.06 -12.19 -11.24
N THR A 196 -1.14 -11.74 -11.60
CA THR A 196 -1.34 -10.72 -12.65
C THR A 196 -1.69 -9.37 -12.03
N PRO A 197 -0.94 -8.30 -12.34
CA PRO A 197 -1.24 -6.96 -11.86
C PRO A 197 -2.57 -6.40 -12.35
N PHE A 198 -3.19 -5.53 -11.54
CA PHE A 198 -4.30 -4.67 -11.97
C PHE A 198 -3.93 -3.20 -11.73
N TRP A 199 -3.83 -2.41 -12.80
CA TRP A 199 -3.25 -1.06 -12.74
C TRP A 199 -4.27 0.02 -12.41
N GLN A 200 -3.98 0.80 -11.39
CA GLN A 200 -4.77 1.98 -11.01
C GLN A 200 -3.89 3.22 -11.09
N ALA A 201 -4.27 4.21 -11.89
CA ALA A 201 -3.52 5.46 -11.98
C ALA A 201 -3.50 6.19 -10.62
N LEU A 202 -2.31 6.58 -10.19
CA LEU A 202 -2.10 7.43 -9.02
C LEU A 202 -1.82 8.88 -9.42
N GLY A 203 -1.44 9.18 -10.66
CA GLY A 203 -1.04 10.52 -11.09
C GLY A 203 0.35 10.91 -10.58
N LEU A 204 0.60 12.21 -10.40
CA LEU A 204 1.89 12.77 -9.99
C LEU A 204 2.24 12.42 -8.54
N ARG A 205 3.20 11.51 -8.31
CA ARG A 205 3.62 11.10 -6.96
C ARG A 205 4.91 11.74 -6.48
N PHE A 206 5.76 12.23 -7.37
CA PHE A 206 6.97 12.96 -6.99
C PHE A 206 7.25 14.12 -7.95
N THR A 207 7.41 15.32 -7.39
CA THR A 207 7.85 16.50 -8.15
C THR A 207 9.37 16.53 -8.18
N ALA A 208 9.93 16.72 -9.38
CA ALA A 208 11.36 16.76 -9.61
C ALA A 208 12.09 17.73 -8.67
N LYS A 209 13.31 17.36 -8.27
CA LYS A 209 14.16 18.15 -7.37
C LYS A 209 15.29 18.88 -8.09
N GLY A 210 15.21 19.02 -9.42
CA GLY A 210 16.22 19.72 -10.22
C GLY A 210 17.60 19.05 -10.21
N MET A 211 17.67 17.73 -9.98
CA MET A 211 18.93 16.99 -9.84
C MET A 211 19.64 16.72 -11.18
N GLY A 212 19.11 17.18 -12.30
CA GLY A 212 19.68 16.98 -13.63
C GLY A 212 19.26 15.64 -14.26
N ASP A 213 20.23 14.88 -14.76
CA ASP A 213 19.99 13.67 -15.57
C ASP A 213 19.13 12.62 -14.85
N MET A 214 17.96 12.32 -15.41
CA MET A 214 16.98 11.36 -14.90
C MET A 214 17.49 9.92 -14.83
N ARG A 215 18.56 9.59 -15.55
CA ARG A 215 19.21 8.27 -15.45
C ARG A 215 19.82 8.03 -14.06
N GLY A 216 19.94 9.06 -13.22
CA GLY A 216 20.27 8.93 -11.80
C GLY A 216 19.13 8.50 -10.90
N VAL A 217 17.88 8.57 -11.36
CA VAL A 217 16.70 8.26 -10.52
C VAL A 217 16.55 6.76 -10.33
N ARG A 218 16.43 6.33 -9.06
CA ARG A 218 16.16 4.95 -8.62
C ARG A 218 15.06 4.97 -7.56
N PHE A 219 14.41 3.82 -7.38
CA PHE A 219 13.44 3.55 -6.32
C PHE A 219 13.92 2.34 -5.55
N GLU A 220 14.21 2.53 -4.26
CA GLU A 220 14.82 1.50 -3.41
C GLU A 220 14.40 1.71 -1.95
N ASP A 221 13.98 0.67 -1.24
CA ASP A 221 13.74 0.69 0.20
C ASP A 221 15.07 0.77 1.00
N ILE A 222 15.58 2.00 1.22
CA ILE A 222 16.89 2.22 1.86
C ILE A 222 16.84 2.03 3.37
N ASN A 223 15.67 2.26 3.97
CA ASN A 223 15.48 2.30 5.42
C ASN A 223 14.83 1.01 5.98
N GLY A 224 14.36 0.12 5.09
CA GLY A 224 13.76 -1.17 5.40
C GLY A 224 12.28 -1.08 5.78
N ASP A 225 11.59 0.03 5.52
CA ASP A 225 10.20 0.22 5.94
C ASP A 225 9.15 -0.45 5.04
N GLY A 226 9.61 -1.05 3.93
CA GLY A 226 8.76 -1.69 2.95
C GLY A 226 8.11 -0.72 1.96
N ARG A 227 8.64 0.49 1.83
CA ARG A 227 8.27 1.47 0.79
C ARG A 227 9.53 1.90 0.06
N ASP A 228 9.47 1.92 -1.26
CA ASP A 228 10.64 2.34 -2.04
C ASP A 228 10.79 3.87 -2.00
N ASP A 229 12.01 4.28 -1.67
CA ASP A 229 12.41 5.68 -1.55
C ASP A 229 12.87 6.23 -2.90
N TRP A 230 12.72 7.54 -3.10
CA TRP A 230 13.27 8.18 -4.29
C TRP A 230 14.74 8.50 -4.08
N LEU A 231 15.61 7.99 -4.95
CA LEU A 231 17.04 8.24 -4.93
C LEU A 231 17.47 8.94 -6.23
N TRP A 232 18.44 9.85 -6.12
CA TRP A 232 19.20 10.31 -7.28
C TRP A 232 20.69 10.08 -7.06
N VAL A 233 21.32 9.42 -8.04
CA VAL A 233 22.74 9.05 -8.03
C VAL A 233 23.50 9.85 -9.10
N SER A 234 24.57 10.55 -8.67
CA SER A 234 25.50 11.24 -9.56
C SER A 234 26.46 10.28 -10.26
N ASP A 235 27.17 10.74 -11.29
CA ASP A 235 28.18 9.91 -11.97
C ASP A 235 29.35 9.48 -11.06
N THR A 236 29.64 10.26 -10.01
CA THR A 236 30.63 9.93 -8.98
C THR A 236 30.09 9.04 -7.85
N GLY A 237 28.80 8.72 -7.90
CA GLY A 237 28.08 7.89 -6.91
C GLY A 237 27.56 8.65 -5.70
N ALA A 238 27.63 9.97 -5.67
CA ALA A 238 26.96 10.74 -4.62
C ALA A 238 25.44 10.52 -4.74
N THR A 239 24.78 10.25 -3.62
CA THR A 239 23.37 9.85 -3.60
C THR A 239 22.55 10.79 -2.72
N THR A 240 21.48 11.35 -3.27
CA THR A 240 20.47 12.12 -2.52
C THR A 240 19.20 11.28 -2.39
N THR A 241 18.62 11.21 -1.20
CA THR A 241 17.44 10.38 -0.93
C THR A 241 16.28 11.21 -0.40
N TRP A 242 15.08 10.92 -0.89
CA TRP A 242 13.81 11.33 -0.30
C TRP A 242 13.06 10.09 0.13
N THR A 243 12.90 9.92 1.44
CA THR A 243 12.20 8.76 2.00
C THR A 243 10.70 8.85 1.80
N ASN A 244 10.11 7.71 1.43
CA ASN A 244 8.68 7.51 1.23
C ASN A 244 8.00 7.27 2.58
N SER A 245 6.81 7.81 2.77
CA SER A 245 6.00 7.52 3.95
C SER A 245 4.52 7.61 3.58
N ARG A 246 3.70 6.82 4.27
CA ARG A 246 2.24 6.82 4.10
C ARG A 246 1.65 8.21 4.33
N SER A 247 0.85 8.71 3.40
CA SER A 247 0.16 10.00 3.55
C SER A 247 -1.28 9.84 4.03
N CYS A 248 -1.73 10.76 4.90
CA CYS A 248 -3.16 10.94 5.17
C CYS A 248 -3.88 11.83 4.16
N LYS A 249 -3.16 12.49 3.24
CA LYS A 249 -3.77 13.40 2.27
C LYS A 249 -4.74 12.66 1.35
N LYS A 250 -6.02 13.06 1.40
CA LYS A 250 -7.09 12.56 0.52
C LYS A 250 -6.72 12.71 -0.95
N GLY A 251 -7.17 11.76 -1.76
CA GLY A 251 -7.13 11.81 -3.21
C GLY A 251 -8.46 11.40 -3.83
N LYS A 252 -8.39 11.01 -5.10
CA LYS A 252 -9.52 10.51 -5.89
C LYS A 252 -9.05 9.40 -6.82
N PRO A 253 -9.96 8.57 -7.37
CA PRO A 253 -9.59 7.64 -8.43
C PRO A 253 -8.85 8.36 -9.57
N GLY A 254 -7.71 7.82 -9.98
CA GLY A 254 -6.83 8.43 -10.99
C GLY A 254 -5.80 9.45 -10.45
N ASP A 255 -5.96 9.91 -9.20
CA ASP A 255 -5.09 10.90 -8.55
C ASP A 255 -5.20 10.77 -7.02
N GLY A 256 -4.61 9.70 -6.47
CA GLY A 256 -4.73 9.37 -5.04
C GLY A 256 -3.54 8.62 -4.48
N LEU A 257 -3.67 8.18 -3.21
CA LEU A 257 -2.57 7.59 -2.43
C LEU A 257 -1.31 8.45 -2.47
N ASN A 258 -1.43 9.66 -1.93
CA ASN A 258 -0.31 10.58 -1.84
C ASN A 258 0.83 9.98 -1.00
N VAL A 259 2.03 10.50 -1.22
CA VAL A 259 3.23 10.13 -0.46
C VAL A 259 3.67 11.31 0.41
N ALA A 260 4.05 11.04 1.65
CA ALA A 260 4.58 12.01 2.59
C ALA A 260 6.13 12.01 2.54
N TRP A 261 6.70 12.65 1.52
CA TRP A 261 8.14 12.66 1.30
C TRP A 261 8.93 13.45 2.36
N ARG A 262 10.05 12.90 2.83
CA ARG A 262 11.06 13.62 3.63
C ARG A 262 12.46 13.37 3.09
N GLN A 263 13.25 14.41 2.86
CA GLN A 263 14.65 14.26 2.48
C GLN A 263 15.44 13.61 3.63
N GLY A 264 16.25 12.62 3.31
CA GLY A 264 17.25 12.04 4.22
C GLY A 264 18.60 12.74 4.08
N PHE A 265 19.44 12.61 5.10
CA PHE A 265 20.76 13.25 5.15
C PHE A 265 21.86 12.31 5.62
N TRP A 266 23.11 12.64 5.31
CA TRP A 266 24.25 12.02 5.99
C TRP A 266 24.17 12.28 7.50
N LYS A 267 24.56 11.32 8.34
CA LYS A 267 24.52 11.43 9.80
C LYS A 267 25.35 12.62 10.29
N GLY A 268 24.68 13.55 10.99
CA GLY A 268 25.28 14.78 11.50
C GLY A 268 25.18 15.99 10.54
N ALA A 269 24.64 15.80 9.33
CA ALA A 269 24.35 16.88 8.39
C ALA A 269 22.86 17.26 8.43
N SER A 270 22.54 18.49 8.03
CA SER A 270 21.16 19.00 7.85
C SER A 270 20.83 19.37 6.41
N SER A 271 21.78 19.17 5.49
CA SER A 271 21.64 19.42 4.06
C SER A 271 22.59 18.50 3.29
N GLY A 272 22.40 18.43 1.97
CA GLY A 272 23.26 17.63 1.08
C GLY A 272 22.80 16.18 0.92
N PRO A 273 23.66 15.33 0.34
CA PRO A 273 23.34 13.94 0.02
C PRO A 273 23.30 13.04 1.27
N THR A 274 22.67 11.87 1.12
CA THR A 274 22.77 10.75 2.09
C THR A 274 24.09 10.01 1.96
N HIS A 275 24.72 10.02 0.77
CA HIS A 275 26.02 9.41 0.53
C HIS A 275 26.91 10.34 -0.30
N ALA A 276 28.16 10.59 0.13
CA ALA A 276 29.08 11.51 -0.55
C ALA A 276 29.59 10.99 -1.92
N GLY A 277 29.40 9.70 -2.18
CA GLY A 277 29.92 9.01 -3.35
C GLY A 277 31.29 8.41 -3.14
N VAL A 278 31.77 7.70 -4.15
CA VAL A 278 32.99 6.87 -4.08
C VAL A 278 34.00 7.22 -5.18
N GLY A 279 33.76 8.32 -5.88
CA GLY A 279 34.54 8.68 -7.08
C GLY A 279 34.33 7.67 -8.22
N ALA A 280 33.12 7.14 -8.36
CA ALA A 280 32.79 6.23 -9.44
C ALA A 280 33.00 6.90 -10.81
N THR A 281 33.28 6.08 -11.83
CA THR A 281 33.42 6.55 -13.21
C THR A 281 32.09 6.69 -13.94
N SER A 282 31.05 6.02 -13.43
CA SER A 282 29.68 6.05 -13.96
C SER A 282 28.71 5.65 -12.86
N ARG A 283 27.53 6.29 -12.83
CA ARG A 283 26.42 5.91 -11.94
C ARG A 283 25.86 4.51 -12.20
N SER A 284 26.07 3.95 -13.40
CA SER A 284 25.66 2.58 -13.73
C SER A 284 26.37 1.51 -12.89
N ARG A 285 27.43 1.89 -12.16
CA ARG A 285 28.18 1.02 -11.24
C ARG A 285 27.69 1.05 -9.81
N ILE A 286 26.73 1.92 -9.52
CA ILE A 286 26.19 2.09 -8.19
C ILE A 286 24.87 1.35 -8.11
N HIS A 287 24.80 0.43 -7.15
CA HIS A 287 23.62 -0.37 -6.87
C HIS A 287 23.27 -0.26 -5.40
N PHE A 288 22.02 -0.54 -5.09
CA PHE A 288 21.52 -0.69 -3.73
C PHE A 288 21.01 -2.12 -3.60
N ALA A 289 21.44 -2.81 -2.55
CA ALA A 289 21.11 -4.22 -2.38
C ALA A 289 21.25 -4.65 -0.92
N ARG A 290 20.41 -5.59 -0.47
CA ARG A 290 20.44 -6.22 0.85
C ARG A 290 21.57 -7.25 0.92
N ILE A 291 22.83 -6.79 0.91
CA ILE A 291 24.02 -7.65 0.95
C ILE A 291 24.21 -8.25 2.35
N TYR A 292 24.20 -7.38 3.36
CA TYR A 292 24.28 -7.76 4.77
C TYR A 292 22.90 -7.96 5.38
N GLY A 293 21.88 -7.28 4.83
CA GLY A 293 20.48 -7.44 5.19
C GLY A 293 20.24 -7.27 6.70
N GLU A 294 20.72 -6.16 7.26
CA GLU A 294 20.45 -5.81 8.66
C GLU A 294 18.98 -5.40 8.80
N ASP A 295 18.21 -6.26 9.46
CA ASP A 295 16.81 -6.04 9.77
C ASP A 295 16.67 -5.27 11.09
N SER A 296 15.52 -4.62 11.22
CA SER A 296 15.04 -4.05 12.48
C SER A 296 13.68 -4.68 12.77
N PHE A 297 13.29 -4.72 14.04
CA PHE A 297 12.07 -5.43 14.44
C PHE A 297 10.84 -4.94 13.66
N GLY A 298 10.14 -5.89 13.01
CA GLY A 298 8.94 -5.62 12.21
C GLY A 298 9.20 -4.90 10.89
N LEU A 299 10.47 -4.79 10.46
CA LEU A 299 10.92 -4.15 9.23
C LEU A 299 11.58 -5.14 8.27
N LEU A 300 11.65 -4.74 7.00
CA LEU A 300 12.47 -5.42 6.00
C LEU A 300 13.95 -5.08 6.23
N PRO A 301 14.86 -5.89 5.68
CA PRO A 301 16.29 -5.59 5.71
C PRO A 301 16.62 -4.33 4.91
N LYS A 302 17.53 -3.52 5.42
CA LYS A 302 17.99 -2.30 4.75
C LYS A 302 18.85 -2.62 3.53
N ALA A 303 18.74 -1.80 2.49
CA ALA A 303 19.65 -1.85 1.36
C ALA A 303 21.01 -1.20 1.69
N ASP A 304 22.08 -1.85 1.25
CA ASP A 304 23.47 -1.41 1.34
C ASP A 304 23.89 -0.69 0.05
N TYR A 305 24.86 0.22 0.14
CA TYR A 305 25.44 0.87 -1.05
C TYR A 305 26.53 -0.03 -1.64
N VAL A 306 26.42 -0.34 -2.93
CA VAL A 306 27.33 -1.23 -3.64
C VAL A 306 27.97 -0.50 -4.82
N TYR A 307 29.31 -0.50 -4.88
CA TYR A 307 30.06 -0.03 -6.02
C TYR A 307 30.73 -1.19 -6.76
N LEU A 308 30.40 -1.31 -8.05
CA LEU A 308 31.02 -2.25 -8.96
C LEU A 308 32.15 -1.63 -9.76
N GLN A 309 33.34 -1.66 -9.19
CA GLN A 309 34.50 -1.08 -9.85
C GLN A 309 34.96 -2.00 -11.00
N SER A 310 34.86 -1.51 -12.24
CA SER A 310 35.45 -2.14 -13.41
C SER A 310 36.85 -1.60 -13.69
N THR A 311 37.82 -2.51 -13.87
CA THR A 311 39.19 -2.17 -14.26
C THR A 311 39.61 -3.03 -15.44
N LYS A 312 39.92 -2.40 -16.58
CA LYS A 312 40.45 -3.09 -17.75
C LYS A 312 41.85 -3.64 -17.46
N GLN A 313 42.05 -4.92 -17.71
CA GLN A 313 43.28 -5.66 -17.47
C GLN A 313 44.17 -5.65 -18.73
N SER A 314 45.45 -6.02 -18.56
CA SER A 314 46.43 -6.08 -19.64
C SER A 314 46.07 -7.11 -20.73
N ASP A 315 45.32 -8.15 -20.38
CA ASP A 315 44.81 -9.17 -21.30
C ASP A 315 43.54 -8.73 -22.06
N GLY A 316 43.10 -7.47 -21.88
CA GLY A 316 41.93 -6.90 -22.51
C GLY A 316 40.60 -7.18 -21.80
N ARG A 317 40.57 -8.09 -20.81
CA ARG A 317 39.38 -8.41 -20.01
C ARG A 317 39.13 -7.34 -18.93
N PHE A 318 37.99 -7.42 -18.26
CA PHE A 318 37.58 -6.47 -17.23
C PHE A 318 37.48 -7.17 -15.88
N LYS A 319 38.24 -6.69 -14.89
CA LYS A 319 38.11 -7.11 -13.50
C LYS A 319 37.05 -6.25 -12.82
N PHE A 320 36.07 -6.90 -12.22
CA PHE A 320 35.04 -6.30 -11.39
C PHE A 320 35.35 -6.59 -9.93
N ASP A 321 35.46 -5.53 -9.12
CA ASP A 321 35.58 -5.60 -7.67
C ASP A 321 34.31 -5.01 -7.05
N MET A 322 33.56 -5.84 -6.32
CA MET A 322 32.39 -5.42 -5.56
C MET A 322 32.83 -4.84 -4.22
N LYS A 323 32.68 -3.52 -4.07
CA LYS A 323 32.89 -2.81 -2.81
C LYS A 323 31.55 -2.47 -2.17
N VAL A 324 31.41 -2.72 -0.88
CA VAL A 324 30.13 -2.54 -0.17
C VAL A 324 30.30 -1.63 1.04
N TRP A 325 29.35 -0.73 1.20
CA TRP A 325 29.15 0.10 2.38
C TRP A 325 27.87 -0.36 3.06
N LYS A 326 28.03 -1.12 4.14
CA LYS A 326 26.92 -1.67 4.92
C LYS A 326 26.13 -0.53 5.55
N ASN A 327 24.83 -0.47 5.32
CA ASN A 327 23.94 0.54 5.86
C ASN A 327 23.70 0.30 7.36
N ILE A 328 24.10 1.27 8.18
CA ILE A 328 23.89 1.33 9.63
C ILE A 328 23.12 2.60 10.02
N GLY A 329 22.51 3.27 9.04
CA GLY A 329 21.65 4.43 9.22
C GLY A 329 20.27 4.04 9.76
N GLY A 330 19.44 5.03 10.04
CA GLY A 330 18.09 4.81 10.54
C GLY A 330 17.24 6.07 10.55
N GLY A 331 15.96 5.90 10.88
CA GLY A 331 14.94 6.94 10.85
C GLY A 331 14.00 6.83 9.65
N SER A 332 12.90 7.58 9.70
CA SER A 332 11.82 7.61 8.71
C SER A 332 11.11 6.28 8.47
N THR A 333 11.15 5.33 9.41
CA THR A 333 10.49 4.02 9.24
C THR A 333 9.16 3.91 10.00
N LYS A 334 8.90 4.83 10.94
CA LYS A 334 7.71 4.84 11.80
C LYS A 334 7.05 6.21 11.79
N LEU A 335 5.74 6.22 11.64
CA LEU A 335 4.93 7.44 11.75
C LEU A 335 4.13 7.44 13.06
N LYS A 336 3.97 8.63 13.63
CA LYS A 336 3.06 8.85 14.77
C LYS A 336 1.63 8.39 14.42
N ALA A 337 1.19 8.61 13.18
CA ALA A 337 -0.14 8.24 12.72
C ALA A 337 -0.43 6.73 12.59
N ASP A 338 0.57 5.86 12.75
CA ASP A 338 0.41 4.42 12.54
C ASP A 338 0.07 3.64 13.83
N GLY A 339 0.13 4.30 14.99
CA GLY A 339 -0.08 3.65 16.29
C GLY A 339 -1.50 3.72 16.84
N ASN A 340 -2.44 4.39 16.14
CA ASN A 340 -3.76 4.70 16.68
C ASN A 340 -4.65 3.44 16.83
N LYS A 341 -5.19 3.24 18.04
CA LYS A 341 -6.22 2.26 18.38
C LYS A 341 -7.22 2.90 19.34
N PHE A 342 -8.45 2.38 19.37
CA PHE A 342 -9.52 2.90 20.21
C PHE A 342 -10.26 1.73 20.85
N CYS A 343 -10.50 1.81 22.15
CA CYS A 343 -11.26 0.81 22.89
C CYS A 343 -11.62 1.33 24.28
N ASN A 344 -12.66 0.79 24.91
CA ASN A 344 -13.07 1.16 26.26
C ASN A 344 -12.10 0.58 27.32
N MET A 345 -10.87 1.11 27.42
CA MET A 345 -9.84 0.58 28.32
C MET A 345 -10.17 0.83 29.79
N HIS A 346 -10.76 1.97 30.13
CA HIS A 346 -11.15 2.30 31.51
C HIS A 346 -12.51 1.69 31.92
N GLY A 347 -13.21 1.00 31.02
CA GLY A 347 -14.51 0.39 31.32
C GLY A 347 -15.61 1.41 31.63
N HIS A 348 -15.63 2.53 30.91
CA HIS A 348 -16.66 3.56 31.00
C HIS A 348 -18.06 2.94 30.86
N ALA A 349 -18.99 3.35 31.72
CA ALA A 349 -20.31 2.73 31.82
C ALA A 349 -21.18 2.94 30.57
N ASP A 350 -20.95 4.02 29.83
CA ASP A 350 -21.60 4.33 28.56
C ASP A 350 -20.88 3.69 27.36
N GLY A 351 -19.81 2.92 27.55
CA GLY A 351 -19.11 2.21 26.48
C GLY A 351 -18.16 3.05 25.64
N ARG A 352 -18.10 4.38 25.86
CA ARG A 352 -17.23 5.28 25.10
C ARG A 352 -15.78 4.82 25.14
N GLN A 353 -15.09 4.95 24.02
CA GLN A 353 -13.76 4.41 23.84
C GLN A 353 -12.68 5.42 24.24
N ASP A 354 -11.61 4.91 24.84
CA ASP A 354 -10.36 5.62 25.09
C ASP A 354 -9.45 5.57 23.85
N TYR A 355 -8.53 6.52 23.77
CA TYR A 355 -7.49 6.52 22.75
C TYR A 355 -6.25 5.78 23.25
N VAL A 356 -5.78 4.80 22.49
CA VAL A 356 -4.55 4.05 22.76
C VAL A 356 -3.58 4.24 21.61
N TRP A 357 -2.37 4.67 21.93
CA TRP A 357 -1.28 4.70 20.97
C TRP A 357 -0.34 3.51 21.20
N THR A 358 -0.06 2.74 20.15
CA THR A 358 0.79 1.54 20.17
C THR A 358 2.07 1.75 19.36
N LEU A 359 3.21 1.74 20.05
CA LEU A 359 4.53 1.74 19.44
C LEU A 359 4.71 0.49 18.56
N SER A 360 5.56 0.56 17.53
CA SER A 360 5.83 -0.57 16.64
C SER A 360 6.27 -1.86 17.35
N THR A 361 6.90 -1.75 18.51
CA THR A 361 7.34 -2.86 19.37
C THR A 361 6.31 -3.29 20.42
N GLY A 362 5.12 -2.67 20.41
CA GLY A 362 3.96 -3.10 21.18
C GLY A 362 3.72 -2.33 22.48
N LYS A 363 4.63 -1.44 22.89
CA LYS A 363 4.38 -0.55 24.05
C LYS A 363 3.15 0.31 23.79
N MET A 364 2.26 0.42 24.78
CA MET A 364 1.00 1.16 24.69
C MET A 364 0.91 2.28 25.72
N THR A 365 0.40 3.41 25.27
CA THR A 365 0.01 4.57 26.10
C THR A 365 -1.47 4.86 25.88
N VAL A 366 -2.22 5.10 26.94
CA VAL A 366 -3.65 5.40 26.88
C VAL A 366 -3.92 6.85 27.28
N TRP A 367 -4.86 7.47 26.58
CA TRP A 367 -5.46 8.75 26.93
C TRP A 367 -6.92 8.51 27.31
N PRO A 368 -7.31 8.76 28.57
CA PRO A 368 -8.69 8.60 29.00
C PRO A 368 -9.61 9.53 28.20
N ASN A 369 -10.71 9.01 27.68
CA ASN A 369 -11.78 9.86 27.14
C ASN A 369 -12.34 10.73 28.28
N LEU A 370 -12.63 12.01 28.04
CA LEU A 370 -13.20 12.92 29.06
C LEU A 370 -14.73 13.06 29.01
N GLY A 371 -15.39 12.41 28.05
CA GLY A 371 -16.86 12.33 27.96
C GLY A 371 -17.46 13.55 27.25
N LYS A 372 -16.60 14.34 26.59
CA LYS A 372 -17.02 15.51 25.81
C LYS A 372 -17.73 15.07 24.54
N LYS A 373 -18.61 15.93 24.05
CA LYS A 373 -19.38 15.72 22.81
C LYS A 373 -18.94 16.62 21.67
N SER A 374 -17.97 17.49 21.93
CA SER A 374 -17.27 18.37 20.99
C SER A 374 -16.11 19.05 21.71
N VAL A 375 -15.15 19.59 20.94
CA VAL A 375 -14.12 20.49 21.44
C VAL A 375 -13.97 21.73 20.55
N ARG A 376 -13.59 22.88 21.13
CA ARG A 376 -13.36 24.14 20.39
C ARG A 376 -12.12 24.90 20.89
N GLY A 377 -11.26 25.33 19.95
CA GLY A 377 -10.06 26.12 20.25
C GLY A 377 -8.99 25.32 20.99
N ASP A 378 -7.80 25.89 21.21
CA ASP A 378 -6.61 25.16 21.67
C ASP A 378 -6.54 24.87 23.19
N ASP A 379 -7.51 25.28 23.99
CA ASP A 379 -7.53 24.97 25.43
C ASP A 379 -8.56 23.91 25.83
N ASP A 380 -9.33 23.39 24.85
CA ASP A 380 -10.43 22.44 25.09
C ASP A 380 -10.08 21.01 24.69
N TYR A 381 -9.64 20.19 25.65
CA TYR A 381 -9.13 18.84 25.40
C TYR A 381 -10.24 17.77 25.41
N PHE A 382 -10.29 16.92 24.39
CA PHE A 382 -11.20 15.76 24.34
C PHE A 382 -10.66 14.59 25.18
N TRP A 383 -9.34 14.43 25.14
CA TRP A 383 -8.57 13.39 25.80
C TRP A 383 -7.93 13.92 27.08
N GLY A 384 -7.91 13.09 28.12
CA GLY A 384 -7.20 13.36 29.38
C GLY A 384 -5.69 13.18 29.25
N SER A 385 -4.96 13.37 30.34
CA SER A 385 -3.51 13.20 30.34
C SER A 385 -3.10 11.74 30.03
N PRO A 386 -2.03 11.51 29.24
CA PRO A 386 -1.56 10.17 28.91
C PRO A 386 -1.11 9.39 30.15
N LYS A 387 -1.31 8.08 30.10
CA LYS A 387 -0.79 7.12 31.07
C LYS A 387 -0.15 5.94 30.34
N GLU A 388 0.93 5.41 30.90
CA GLU A 388 1.42 4.10 30.45
C GLU A 388 0.33 3.06 30.68
N LEU A 389 -0.03 2.34 29.61
CA LEU A 389 -1.08 1.31 29.66
C LEU A 389 -0.45 -0.06 29.87
N TRP A 390 0.49 -0.41 29.00
CA TRP A 390 1.08 -1.74 28.95
C TRP A 390 2.40 -1.73 28.19
N THR A 391 3.36 -2.49 28.69
CA THR A 391 4.64 -2.75 28.02
C THR A 391 4.82 -4.26 27.94
N PRO A 392 4.95 -4.85 26.73
CA PRO A 392 5.14 -6.29 26.62
C PRO A 392 6.52 -6.70 27.15
N GLY A 393 6.63 -7.92 27.68
CA GLY A 393 7.91 -8.48 28.14
C GLY A 393 8.93 -8.75 27.02
N ARG A 394 8.51 -8.65 25.75
CA ARG A 394 9.34 -8.74 24.54
C ARG A 394 8.72 -7.87 23.44
N ASN A 395 9.48 -7.55 22.40
CA ASN A 395 8.91 -6.84 21.25
C ASN A 395 7.80 -7.67 20.59
N LEU A 396 6.63 -7.06 20.43
CA LEU A 396 5.48 -7.59 19.71
C LEU A 396 5.06 -6.57 18.66
N ASP A 397 4.87 -7.00 17.43
CA ASP A 397 4.55 -6.07 16.34
C ASP A 397 3.13 -5.53 16.56
N ARG A 398 2.96 -4.21 16.52
CA ARG A 398 1.66 -3.54 16.73
C ARG A 398 0.54 -4.01 15.78
N ARG A 399 0.92 -4.55 14.62
CA ARG A 399 -0.02 -5.12 13.64
C ARG A 399 -0.69 -6.39 14.16
N ASP A 400 -0.02 -7.10 15.06
CA ASP A 400 -0.46 -8.37 15.63
C ASP A 400 -1.11 -8.19 17.02
N LEU A 401 -1.26 -6.95 17.49
CA LEU A 401 -1.88 -6.59 18.76
C LEU A 401 -3.26 -5.98 18.54
N HIS A 402 -4.26 -6.47 19.26
CA HIS A 402 -5.66 -6.08 19.16
C HIS A 402 -6.18 -5.67 20.54
N LEU A 403 -7.15 -4.75 20.55
CA LEU A 403 -7.91 -4.40 21.74
C LEU A 403 -9.30 -5.00 21.58
N VAL A 404 -9.72 -5.81 22.55
CA VAL A 404 -10.92 -6.64 22.46
C VAL A 404 -11.57 -6.76 23.82
N ASP A 405 -12.89 -6.82 23.92
CA ASP A 405 -13.54 -7.28 25.16
C ASP A 405 -13.57 -8.82 25.12
N TRP A 406 -12.64 -9.47 25.83
CA TRP A 406 -12.50 -10.92 25.80
C TRP A 406 -13.42 -11.61 26.81
N ASN A 407 -13.72 -10.97 27.94
CA ASN A 407 -14.40 -11.59 29.07
C ASN A 407 -15.79 -10.97 29.38
N ASN A 408 -16.25 -10.05 28.52
CA ASN A 408 -17.51 -9.31 28.64
C ASN A 408 -17.65 -8.51 29.94
N ASP A 409 -16.54 -8.00 30.48
CA ASP A 409 -16.59 -7.10 31.63
C ASP A 409 -16.82 -5.63 31.22
N GLY A 410 -16.89 -5.35 29.92
CA GLY A 410 -17.11 -4.04 29.32
C GLY A 410 -15.84 -3.18 29.26
N ALA A 411 -14.70 -3.67 29.75
CA ALA A 411 -13.40 -3.07 29.52
C ALA A 411 -12.63 -3.89 28.48
N CYS A 412 -11.88 -3.21 27.62
CA CYS A 412 -11.06 -3.91 26.65
C CYS A 412 -9.79 -4.50 27.28
N ASP A 413 -9.45 -5.67 26.79
CA ASP A 413 -8.26 -6.47 27.00
C ASP A 413 -7.28 -6.30 25.83
N ILE A 414 -6.06 -6.82 26.00
CA ILE A 414 -5.07 -6.90 24.92
C ILE A 414 -5.01 -8.34 24.42
N ALA A 415 -5.23 -8.55 23.13
CA ALA A 415 -5.02 -9.82 22.46
C ALA A 415 -3.83 -9.72 21.49
N TRP A 416 -2.92 -10.69 21.56
CA TRP A 416 -1.85 -10.86 20.57
C TRP A 416 -2.14 -12.09 19.72
N VAL A 417 -2.03 -11.95 18.41
CA VAL A 417 -2.08 -13.07 17.47
C VAL A 417 -0.67 -13.44 17.03
N ASP A 418 -0.29 -14.72 17.10
CA ASP A 418 1.06 -15.15 16.72
C ASP A 418 1.17 -15.37 15.20
N PRO A 419 1.79 -14.44 14.43
CA PRO A 419 1.87 -14.57 12.98
C PRO A 419 2.69 -15.80 12.54
N ASN A 420 3.52 -16.37 13.42
CA ASN A 420 4.35 -17.53 13.14
C ASN A 420 3.72 -18.85 13.58
N ASN A 421 2.60 -18.81 14.29
CA ASN A 421 1.90 -19.99 14.80
C ASN A 421 0.41 -19.95 14.44
N ASN A 422 0.12 -19.87 13.14
CA ASN A 422 -1.25 -19.83 12.60
C ASN A 422 -2.17 -18.82 13.31
N ASN A 423 -1.62 -17.67 13.71
CA ASN A 423 -2.33 -16.59 14.42
C ASN A 423 -3.09 -17.07 15.68
N LYS A 424 -2.50 -18.01 16.43
CA LYS A 424 -2.94 -18.40 17.78
C LYS A 424 -2.96 -17.18 18.71
N VAL A 425 -3.84 -17.18 19.70
CA VAL A 425 -4.11 -16.01 20.53
C VAL A 425 -3.52 -16.17 21.93
N SER A 426 -2.87 -15.12 22.42
CA SER A 426 -2.62 -14.92 23.85
C SER A 426 -3.31 -13.63 24.29
N VAL A 427 -3.78 -13.58 25.54
CA VAL A 427 -4.59 -12.45 26.04
C VAL A 427 -4.05 -11.95 27.37
N TRP A 428 -4.11 -10.63 27.57
CA TRP A 428 -3.90 -9.99 28.85
C TRP A 428 -5.21 -9.35 29.28
N LEU A 429 -5.87 -9.98 30.26
CA LEU A 429 -7.12 -9.45 30.80
C LEU A 429 -6.85 -8.20 31.63
N ASN A 430 -7.61 -7.15 31.35
CA ASN A 430 -7.55 -5.86 31.98
C ASN A 430 -8.33 -5.87 33.31
N ASN A 431 -7.64 -5.71 34.44
CA ASN A 431 -8.28 -5.71 35.75
C ASN A 431 -8.72 -4.32 36.23
N TYR A 432 -8.69 -3.29 35.37
CA TYR A 432 -8.94 -1.90 35.76
C TYR A 432 -10.26 -1.71 36.51
N LYS A 433 -11.36 -2.33 36.07
CA LYS A 433 -12.65 -2.21 36.77
C LYS A 433 -12.66 -2.77 38.19
N LYS A 434 -11.77 -3.72 38.49
CA LYS A 434 -11.65 -4.36 39.81
C LYS A 434 -10.69 -3.60 40.72
N THR A 435 -9.61 -3.03 40.16
CA THR A 435 -8.49 -2.50 40.93
C THR A 435 -8.34 -0.98 40.86
N GLY A 436 -9.03 -0.31 39.92
CA GLY A 436 -8.85 1.11 39.60
C GLY A 436 -7.53 1.44 38.90
N THR A 437 -6.73 0.43 38.54
CA THR A 437 -5.39 0.58 37.92
C THR A 437 -5.17 -0.46 36.83
N PHE A 438 -4.36 -0.14 35.82
CA PHE A 438 -4.06 -1.10 34.75
C PHE A 438 -3.13 -2.20 35.26
N THR A 439 -3.73 -3.33 35.62
CA THR A 439 -3.02 -4.57 35.95
C THR A 439 -3.57 -5.72 35.11
N TRP A 440 -2.71 -6.69 34.80
CA TRP A 440 -2.97 -7.63 33.71
C TRP A 440 -2.95 -9.08 34.20
N THR A 441 -3.95 -9.87 33.81
CA THR A 441 -3.93 -11.33 33.98
C THR A 441 -3.60 -11.97 32.64
N TYR A 442 -2.41 -12.56 32.53
CA TYR A 442 -1.95 -13.18 31.29
C TYR A 442 -2.54 -14.59 31.09
N LEU A 443 -3.10 -14.83 29.91
CA LEU A 443 -3.60 -16.10 29.43
C LEU A 443 -2.82 -16.48 28.18
N ALA A 444 -2.02 -17.55 28.26
CA ALA A 444 -1.10 -17.92 27.18
C ALA A 444 -1.81 -18.51 25.95
N ASP A 445 -2.79 -19.38 26.15
CA ASP A 445 -3.60 -20.01 25.08
C ASP A 445 -5.05 -20.18 25.57
N PRO A 446 -5.80 -19.08 25.78
CA PRO A 446 -7.16 -19.15 26.32
C PRO A 446 -8.17 -19.77 25.36
N ALA A 447 -7.85 -19.88 24.07
CA ALA A 447 -8.74 -20.44 23.06
C ALA A 447 -7.97 -21.30 22.03
N PRO A 448 -7.59 -22.55 22.41
CA PRO A 448 -6.77 -23.42 21.57
C PRO A 448 -7.42 -23.82 20.24
N VAL A 449 -8.71 -23.56 20.03
CA VAL A 449 -9.41 -23.86 18.77
C VAL A 449 -9.20 -22.79 17.70
N LEU A 450 -8.89 -21.55 18.09
CA LEU A 450 -8.72 -20.43 17.16
C LEU A 450 -7.47 -20.61 16.31
N ASN A 451 -7.59 -20.36 15.01
CA ASN A 451 -6.47 -20.38 14.08
C ASN A 451 -6.81 -19.64 12.79
N CYS A 452 -5.81 -19.05 12.17
CA CYS A 452 -5.90 -18.44 10.84
C CYS A 452 -4.59 -18.73 10.12
N PRO A 453 -4.58 -19.54 9.04
CA PRO A 453 -3.38 -19.82 8.26
C PRO A 453 -2.93 -18.63 7.42
N GLU A 454 -3.81 -17.65 7.19
CA GLU A 454 -3.51 -16.45 6.40
C GLU A 454 -2.39 -15.64 7.04
N LYS A 455 -1.52 -15.05 6.21
CA LYS A 455 -0.45 -14.15 6.65
C LYS A 455 -0.83 -12.72 6.37
N ARG A 456 -0.52 -11.82 7.31
CA ARG A 456 -0.58 -10.37 7.07
C ARG A 456 0.45 -9.97 6.02
N GLY A 457 0.17 -8.91 5.26
CA GLY A 457 1.15 -8.34 4.33
C GLY A 457 2.01 -7.25 4.97
N VAL A 458 2.60 -6.41 4.12
CA VAL A 458 3.56 -5.37 4.51
C VAL A 458 2.83 -4.17 5.15
N GLY A 459 1.74 -3.72 4.54
CA GLY A 459 1.00 -2.54 5.00
C GLY A 459 0.43 -2.68 6.42
N ILE A 460 0.35 -1.56 7.15
CA ILE A 460 -0.10 -1.54 8.56
C ILE A 460 -1.53 -2.05 8.78
N HIS A 461 -2.35 -2.05 7.73
CA HIS A 461 -3.76 -2.44 7.78
C HIS A 461 -4.03 -3.75 7.06
N ASP A 462 -3.05 -4.32 6.37
CA ASP A 462 -3.15 -5.60 5.67
C ASP A 462 -3.04 -6.76 6.67
N LEU A 463 -4.07 -6.91 7.51
CA LEU A 463 -4.12 -7.85 8.61
C LEU A 463 -4.93 -9.08 8.24
N ALA A 464 -4.37 -10.26 8.53
CA ALA A 464 -5.04 -11.55 8.36
C ALA A 464 -6.13 -11.79 9.41
N VAL A 465 -5.96 -11.26 10.62
CA VAL A 465 -6.91 -11.43 11.73
C VAL A 465 -7.48 -10.09 12.15
N ARG A 466 -8.78 -10.07 12.43
CA ARG A 466 -9.47 -8.98 13.11
C ARG A 466 -10.40 -9.54 14.17
N PHE A 467 -10.74 -8.69 15.13
CA PHE A 467 -11.73 -8.96 16.15
C PHE A 467 -12.85 -7.94 16.05
N ALA A 468 -14.10 -8.40 16.18
CA ALA A 468 -15.31 -7.59 16.11
C ALA A 468 -16.47 -8.37 16.73
N ASP A 469 -17.45 -7.71 17.34
CA ASP A 469 -18.65 -8.37 17.86
C ASP A 469 -19.68 -8.53 16.73
N VAL A 470 -19.42 -9.40 15.75
CA VAL A 470 -20.36 -9.64 14.64
C VAL A 470 -21.58 -10.45 15.09
N SER A 471 -21.45 -11.23 16.16
CA SER A 471 -22.54 -12.01 16.74
C SER A 471 -23.56 -11.17 17.50
N GLY A 472 -23.17 -9.98 17.97
CA GLY A 472 -24.01 -9.02 18.69
C GLY A 472 -24.21 -9.38 20.17
N ASN A 473 -23.27 -10.12 20.76
CA ASN A 473 -23.35 -10.58 22.15
C ASN A 473 -22.37 -9.86 23.10
N LYS A 474 -21.72 -8.79 22.61
CA LYS A 474 -20.72 -7.94 23.26
C LYS A 474 -19.34 -8.56 23.45
N MET A 475 -19.16 -9.82 23.05
CA MET A 475 -17.84 -10.46 23.03
C MET A 475 -17.25 -10.36 21.63
N SER A 476 -15.95 -10.09 21.57
CA SER A 476 -15.28 -10.03 20.27
C SER A 476 -15.13 -11.41 19.62
N ASP A 477 -15.64 -11.55 18.41
CA ASP A 477 -15.48 -12.74 17.57
C ASP A 477 -14.12 -12.72 16.86
N TYR A 478 -13.61 -13.89 16.48
CA TYR A 478 -12.31 -14.04 15.80
C TYR A 478 -12.53 -14.20 14.30
N ILE A 479 -12.01 -13.25 13.51
CA ILE A 479 -12.24 -13.18 12.07
C ILE A 479 -10.91 -13.35 11.32
N CYS A 480 -10.84 -14.39 10.47
CA CYS A 480 -9.74 -14.66 9.56
C CYS A 480 -10.11 -14.21 8.14
N ILE A 481 -9.33 -13.27 7.57
CA ILE A 481 -9.64 -12.57 6.33
C ILE A 481 -8.60 -12.89 5.25
N GLN A 482 -9.08 -13.37 4.12
CA GLN A 482 -8.28 -13.67 2.94
C GLN A 482 -8.00 -12.39 2.12
N PRO A 483 -6.96 -12.36 1.28
CA PRO A 483 -6.57 -11.14 0.54
C PRO A 483 -7.69 -10.51 -0.32
N ASP A 484 -8.62 -11.32 -0.83
CA ASP A 484 -9.75 -10.88 -1.68
C ASP A 484 -11.00 -10.42 -0.91
N GLY A 485 -10.89 -10.33 0.42
CA GLY A 485 -11.94 -9.85 1.32
C GLY A 485 -12.93 -10.93 1.76
N ARG A 486 -12.77 -12.19 1.33
CA ARG A 486 -13.50 -13.31 1.95
C ARG A 486 -13.06 -13.47 3.39
N PHE A 487 -14.01 -13.76 4.29
CA PHE A 487 -13.65 -14.09 5.67
C PHE A 487 -14.53 -15.18 6.31
N TYR A 488 -13.89 -15.88 7.24
CA TYR A 488 -14.43 -16.96 8.06
C TYR A 488 -13.85 -16.83 9.47
N GLY A 489 -14.29 -17.66 10.41
CA GLY A 489 -13.75 -17.53 11.76
C GLY A 489 -14.56 -18.27 12.81
N TRP A 490 -14.64 -17.66 13.99
CA TRP A 490 -15.37 -18.20 15.13
C TRP A 490 -16.13 -17.11 15.84
N THR A 491 -17.38 -17.38 16.21
CA THR A 491 -18.10 -16.54 17.15
C THR A 491 -17.75 -16.93 18.59
N HIS A 492 -17.61 -15.95 19.48
CA HIS A 492 -17.34 -16.15 20.89
C HIS A 492 -18.66 -16.18 21.66
N ASN A 493 -19.08 -17.32 22.18
CA ASN A 493 -20.35 -17.45 22.88
C ASN A 493 -20.25 -16.98 24.34
N SER A 494 -21.37 -16.58 24.92
CA SER A 494 -21.44 -16.07 26.31
C SER A 494 -21.05 -17.10 27.38
N ASP A 495 -20.98 -18.38 27.05
CA ASP A 495 -20.46 -19.44 27.93
C ASP A 495 -18.93 -19.61 27.83
N GLY A 496 -18.26 -18.77 27.03
CA GLY A 496 -16.83 -18.82 26.74
C GLY A 496 -16.43 -19.81 25.64
N SER A 497 -17.38 -20.53 25.06
CA SER A 497 -17.12 -21.44 23.94
C SER A 497 -16.97 -20.68 22.61
N TRP A 498 -16.33 -21.32 21.63
CA TRP A 498 -16.13 -20.75 20.29
C TRP A 498 -16.82 -21.61 19.23
N GLU A 499 -17.75 -21.03 18.47
CA GLU A 499 -18.44 -21.71 17.37
C GLU A 499 -17.77 -21.36 16.04
N ARG A 500 -17.31 -22.36 15.27
CA ARG A 500 -16.71 -22.12 13.96
C ARG A 500 -17.77 -21.72 12.93
N ILE A 501 -17.54 -20.60 12.25
CA ILE A 501 -18.30 -20.16 11.09
C ILE A 501 -17.45 -20.36 9.84
N ALA A 502 -17.88 -21.31 8.99
CA ALA A 502 -17.13 -21.73 7.81
C ALA A 502 -16.91 -20.57 6.81
N GLN A 503 -17.88 -19.66 6.71
CA GLN A 503 -17.78 -18.47 5.89
C GLN A 503 -18.77 -17.41 6.37
N PHE A 504 -18.28 -16.37 7.02
CA PHE A 504 -19.11 -15.22 7.36
C PHE A 504 -19.52 -14.46 6.08
N LYS A 505 -18.55 -14.18 5.21
CA LYS A 505 -18.78 -13.45 3.95
C LYS A 505 -17.91 -13.99 2.82
N LYS A 506 -18.51 -14.16 1.65
CA LYS A 506 -17.81 -14.47 0.39
C LYS A 506 -16.95 -13.31 -0.11
N ALA A 507 -15.98 -13.64 -0.96
CA ALA A 507 -15.16 -12.66 -1.65
C ALA A 507 -16.01 -11.74 -2.53
N GLU A 508 -15.66 -10.45 -2.56
CA GLU A 508 -16.17 -9.46 -3.51
C GLU A 508 -15.03 -8.76 -4.28
N GLY A 509 -13.82 -9.34 -4.27
CA GLY A 509 -12.65 -8.74 -4.92
C GLY A 509 -12.19 -7.44 -4.26
N ILE A 510 -12.47 -7.27 -2.96
CA ILE A 510 -12.08 -6.09 -2.19
C ILE A 510 -10.84 -6.42 -1.35
N ASP A 511 -9.88 -5.50 -1.33
CA ASP A 511 -8.65 -5.64 -0.55
C ASP A 511 -8.97 -5.66 0.97
N ARG A 512 -8.53 -6.71 1.68
CA ARG A 512 -8.74 -6.83 3.13
C ARG A 512 -8.12 -5.70 3.95
N ALA A 513 -7.08 -5.02 3.42
CA ALA A 513 -6.47 -3.87 4.09
C ALA A 513 -7.49 -2.73 4.36
N ASN A 514 -8.55 -2.69 3.55
CA ASN A 514 -9.59 -1.68 3.58
C ASN A 514 -10.80 -2.05 4.45
N ILE A 515 -10.79 -3.20 5.12
CA ILE A 515 -11.92 -3.67 5.94
C ILE A 515 -11.75 -3.26 7.41
N ARG A 516 -12.80 -2.69 8.00
CA ARG A 516 -12.99 -2.42 9.44
C ARG A 516 -14.35 -2.95 9.88
N PHE A 517 -14.56 -2.93 11.20
CA PHE A 517 -15.81 -3.33 11.82
C PHE A 517 -16.23 -2.27 12.84
N GLY A 518 -17.53 -2.10 12.99
CA GLY A 518 -18.14 -1.23 13.99
C GLY A 518 -19.65 -1.14 13.77
N ASN A 519 -20.41 -0.94 14.84
CA ASN A 519 -21.86 -0.82 14.76
C ASN A 519 -22.29 0.53 14.17
N VAL A 520 -22.70 0.59 12.90
CA VAL A 520 -22.97 1.88 12.22
C VAL A 520 -24.40 2.36 12.45
N ASN A 521 -25.35 1.45 12.47
CA ASN A 521 -26.78 1.77 12.55
C ASN A 521 -27.38 1.65 13.96
N GLY A 522 -26.57 1.25 14.94
CA GLY A 522 -26.99 0.97 16.31
C GLY A 522 -27.90 -0.26 16.44
N ARG A 523 -27.79 -1.23 15.51
CA ARG A 523 -28.57 -2.49 15.50
C ARG A 523 -27.62 -3.67 15.55
N GLY A 524 -27.96 -4.67 16.37
CA GLY A 524 -27.23 -5.94 16.37
C GLY A 524 -25.75 -5.79 16.69
N GLY A 525 -24.94 -6.67 16.10
CA GLY A 525 -23.47 -6.65 16.21
C GLY A 525 -22.82 -5.70 15.19
N ASP A 526 -21.49 -5.70 15.18
CA ASP A 526 -20.68 -4.85 14.31
C ASP A 526 -20.97 -5.10 12.83
N ASP A 527 -21.11 -3.99 12.09
CA ASP A 527 -21.19 -3.99 10.63
C ASP A 527 -19.80 -4.10 10.00
N MET A 528 -19.73 -4.55 8.75
CA MET A 528 -18.48 -4.49 7.99
C MET A 528 -18.39 -3.16 7.24
N ILE A 529 -17.26 -2.47 7.40
CA ILE A 529 -16.99 -1.18 6.78
C ILE A 529 -15.83 -1.34 5.81
N TRP A 530 -16.08 -1.16 4.51
CA TRP A 530 -15.03 -1.09 3.49
C TRP A 530 -14.72 0.36 3.18
N ILE A 531 -13.44 0.73 3.23
CA ILE A 531 -12.98 2.11 3.07
C ILE A 531 -12.29 2.25 1.71
N ASP A 532 -12.71 3.22 0.90
CA ASP A 532 -11.97 3.57 -0.31
C ASP A 532 -10.60 4.12 0.06
N LYS A 533 -9.56 3.56 -0.54
CA LYS A 533 -8.17 3.85 -0.16
C LYS A 533 -7.78 5.30 -0.52
N PHE A 534 -8.36 5.86 -1.57
CA PHE A 534 -8.04 7.18 -2.10
C PHE A 534 -8.85 8.28 -1.42
N THR A 535 -10.17 8.13 -1.41
CA THR A 535 -11.09 9.17 -0.92
C THR A 535 -11.35 9.06 0.57
N GLY A 536 -11.19 7.87 1.15
CA GLY A 536 -11.61 7.54 2.50
C GLY A 536 -13.13 7.32 2.64
N ASP A 537 -13.89 7.36 1.54
CA ASP A 537 -15.32 7.10 1.57
C ASP A 537 -15.58 5.67 2.05
N ALA A 538 -16.50 5.49 2.98
CA ALA A 538 -16.76 4.17 3.55
C ALA A 538 -18.10 3.61 3.11
N THR A 539 -18.04 2.45 2.45
CA THR A 539 -19.18 1.60 2.10
C THR A 539 -19.45 0.62 3.22
N VAL A 540 -20.67 0.63 3.74
CA VAL A 540 -21.07 -0.20 4.86
C VAL A 540 -21.87 -1.41 4.36
N TYR A 541 -21.59 -2.55 4.97
CA TYR A 541 -22.33 -3.79 4.79
C TYR A 541 -22.99 -4.12 6.12
N ILE A 542 -24.30 -3.92 6.15
CA ILE A 542 -25.10 -4.05 7.35
C ILE A 542 -25.18 -5.51 7.76
N ASN A 543 -24.84 -5.77 9.01
CA ASN A 543 -24.89 -7.06 9.63
C ASN A 543 -26.31 -7.39 10.09
N ASN A 544 -26.97 -8.30 9.38
CA ASN A 544 -28.30 -8.80 9.72
C ASN A 544 -28.27 -10.16 10.43
N GLY A 545 -27.09 -10.58 10.91
CA GLY A 545 -26.90 -11.81 11.68
C GLY A 545 -26.75 -13.08 10.84
N LYS A 546 -26.86 -14.21 11.53
CA LYS A 546 -26.70 -15.57 10.98
C LYS A 546 -27.83 -15.88 9.99
N MET A 547 -27.48 -16.08 8.72
CA MET A 547 -28.40 -16.46 7.66
C MET A 547 -27.61 -17.05 6.49
N ASP A 548 -28.07 -18.17 5.92
CA ASP A 548 -27.53 -18.68 4.67
C ASP A 548 -27.99 -17.81 3.50
N THR A 549 -27.04 -17.16 2.83
CA THR A 549 -27.30 -16.24 1.71
C THR A 549 -26.73 -16.76 0.39
N GLY A 550 -26.51 -18.08 0.27
CA GLY A 550 -25.95 -18.67 -0.94
C GLY A 550 -24.45 -18.39 -1.04
N GLY A 551 -23.69 -19.17 -0.26
CA GLY A 551 -22.23 -19.03 -0.17
C GLY A 551 -21.79 -18.07 0.93
N SER A 552 -22.60 -17.79 1.94
CA SER A 552 -22.19 -17.14 3.19
C SER A 552 -23.17 -17.57 4.28
N ASN A 553 -22.68 -17.83 5.50
CA ASN A 553 -23.50 -18.22 6.65
C ASN A 553 -23.94 -17.01 7.50
N TRP A 554 -23.61 -15.80 7.04
CA TRP A 554 -23.94 -14.54 7.66
C TRP A 554 -24.43 -13.56 6.60
N TRP A 555 -25.38 -12.71 6.95
CA TRP A 555 -25.94 -11.73 6.02
C TRP A 555 -25.32 -10.35 6.25
N PHE A 556 -24.31 -10.04 5.43
CA PHE A 556 -23.73 -8.70 5.30
C PHE A 556 -24.32 -8.00 4.07
N LEU A 557 -25.40 -7.23 4.26
CA LEU A 557 -26.10 -6.52 3.20
C LEU A 557 -25.34 -5.25 2.80
N LYS A 558 -24.81 -5.19 1.58
CA LYS A 558 -24.16 -3.98 1.04
C LYS A 558 -25.17 -2.82 0.99
N SER A 559 -25.02 -1.86 1.90
CA SER A 559 -25.92 -0.70 2.03
C SER A 559 -25.41 0.55 1.30
N GLY A 560 -24.25 0.47 0.65
CA GLY A 560 -23.65 1.57 -0.09
C GLY A 560 -22.80 2.49 0.80
N LYS A 561 -22.43 3.65 0.26
CA LYS A 561 -21.66 4.65 0.99
C LYS A 561 -22.48 5.18 2.16
N GLN A 562 -21.89 5.21 3.35
CA GLN A 562 -22.52 5.80 4.55
C GLN A 562 -21.64 6.84 5.24
N TYR A 563 -20.32 6.77 5.06
CA TYR A 563 -19.41 7.83 5.49
C TYR A 563 -18.74 8.46 4.27
N ALA A 564 -18.71 9.79 4.24
CA ALA A 564 -17.86 10.50 3.31
C ALA A 564 -16.47 10.65 3.94
N GLY A 565 -15.42 10.28 3.23
CA GLY A 565 -14.07 10.30 3.76
C GLY A 565 -13.50 11.70 3.67
N SER A 566 -12.98 12.26 4.77
CA SER A 566 -12.30 13.56 4.72
C SER A 566 -10.80 13.43 4.40
N TRP A 567 -10.23 12.24 4.60
CA TRP A 567 -8.79 11.93 4.50
C TRP A 567 -8.58 10.56 3.85
N ALA A 568 -7.35 10.23 3.46
CA ALA A 568 -7.05 8.95 2.83
C ALA A 568 -7.55 7.76 3.68
N GLY A 569 -8.00 6.68 3.02
CA GLY A 569 -8.68 5.57 3.70
C GLY A 569 -7.86 4.91 4.81
N THR A 570 -6.53 4.93 4.70
CA THR A 570 -5.62 4.40 5.74
C THR A 570 -5.60 5.23 7.03
N CYS A 571 -6.24 6.41 7.04
CA CYS A 571 -6.35 7.34 8.17
C CYS A 571 -7.76 7.43 8.75
N GLN A 572 -8.67 6.56 8.32
CA GLN A 572 -10.05 6.51 8.81
C GLN A 572 -10.22 5.42 9.86
N TYR A 573 -10.82 5.79 10.98
CA TYR A 573 -11.13 4.93 12.12
C TYR A 573 -12.61 5.07 12.47
N PHE A 574 -13.19 4.00 13.02
CA PHE A 574 -14.62 3.90 13.30
C PHE A 574 -14.95 3.61 14.78
N PRO A 575 -14.38 4.38 15.74
CA PRO A 575 -14.62 4.18 17.17
C PRO A 575 -16.01 4.68 17.62
N ASP A 576 -16.49 4.23 18.77
CA ASP A 576 -17.59 4.88 19.51
C ASP A 576 -17.00 5.82 20.56
N LEU A 577 -16.91 7.12 20.24
CA LEU A 577 -16.22 8.11 21.10
C LEU A 577 -17.16 8.84 22.05
N ASP A 578 -18.46 8.84 21.77
CA ASP A 578 -19.46 9.46 22.63
C ASP A 578 -20.34 8.47 23.38
N GLY A 579 -20.09 7.17 23.28
CA GLY A 579 -20.76 6.13 24.07
C GLY A 579 -22.23 5.97 23.71
N ASP A 580 -22.61 6.27 22.48
CA ASP A 580 -23.98 6.05 21.99
C ASP A 580 -24.16 4.65 21.36
N GLY A 581 -23.11 3.84 21.35
CA GLY A 581 -23.07 2.50 20.78
C GLY A 581 -22.89 2.48 19.26
N ARG A 582 -22.54 3.62 18.65
CA ARG A 582 -22.41 3.75 17.20
C ARG A 582 -21.00 4.14 16.79
N ALA A 583 -20.60 3.64 15.63
CA ALA A 583 -19.33 3.96 15.02
C ALA A 583 -19.33 5.42 14.51
N ASP A 584 -18.47 6.24 15.08
CA ASP A 584 -18.14 7.59 14.64
C ASP A 584 -17.09 7.56 13.54
N LEU A 585 -16.98 8.62 12.73
CA LEU A 585 -15.83 8.79 11.86
C LEU A 585 -14.74 9.56 12.60
N HIS A 586 -13.61 8.92 12.89
CA HIS A 586 -12.41 9.58 13.38
C HIS A 586 -11.31 9.57 12.32
N SER A 587 -10.93 10.76 11.86
CA SER A 587 -9.99 10.95 10.76
C SER A 587 -8.66 11.51 11.23
N ILE A 588 -7.56 10.84 10.91
CA ILE A 588 -6.21 11.39 11.11
C ILE A 588 -5.86 12.31 9.94
N MET A 589 -5.59 13.57 10.24
CA MET A 589 -5.40 14.66 9.28
C MET A 589 -3.95 14.75 8.77
N ASN A 590 -2.99 14.19 9.52
CA ASN A 590 -1.57 14.34 9.19
C ASN A 590 -0.74 13.14 9.65
N SER A 591 0.08 12.62 8.73
CA SER A 591 0.95 11.46 8.95
C SER A 591 2.00 11.66 10.05
N PHE A 592 2.62 12.83 10.12
CA PHE A 592 3.76 13.10 11.00
C PHE A 592 3.33 13.65 12.36
N THR A 593 2.26 14.44 12.41
CA THR A 593 1.82 15.05 13.68
C THR A 593 0.76 14.25 14.40
N ASN A 594 0.07 13.32 13.70
CA ASN A 594 -1.01 12.49 14.27
C ASN A 594 -2.18 13.31 14.87
N ARG A 595 -2.46 14.49 14.29
CA ARG A 595 -3.67 15.25 14.61
C ARG A 595 -4.88 14.59 13.95
N GLY A 596 -6.03 14.58 14.63
CA GLY A 596 -7.25 13.96 14.14
C GLY A 596 -8.51 14.69 14.58
N GLU A 597 -9.53 14.58 13.75
CA GLU A 597 -10.86 15.16 13.94
C GLU A 597 -11.93 14.08 14.01
N THR A 598 -13.06 14.38 14.65
CA THR A 598 -14.15 13.42 14.84
C THR A 598 -15.45 13.97 14.28
N PHE A 599 -16.23 13.11 13.62
CA PHE A 599 -17.60 13.35 13.22
C PHE A 599 -18.51 12.29 13.87
N PHE A 600 -19.36 12.74 14.80
CA PHE A 600 -20.21 11.85 15.59
C PHE A 600 -21.42 11.35 14.78
N ASN A 601 -21.66 10.05 14.79
CA ASN A 601 -22.76 9.40 14.08
C ASN A 601 -24.02 9.34 14.94
N ARG A 602 -24.79 10.43 14.99
CA ARG A 602 -26.01 10.53 15.82
C ARG A 602 -27.30 10.46 15.00
N CYS A 603 -28.36 9.93 15.62
CA CYS A 603 -29.68 9.89 15.00
C CYS A 603 -30.36 11.25 14.99
N GLY A 604 -31.31 11.46 14.05
CA GLY A 604 -32.14 12.67 13.99
C GLY A 604 -31.45 13.90 13.39
N MET A 605 -30.29 13.72 12.77
CA MET A 605 -29.49 14.77 12.13
C MET A 605 -30.02 15.08 10.71
N THR A 606 -30.19 16.36 10.36
CA THR A 606 -30.69 16.75 9.02
C THR A 606 -29.69 17.50 8.14
N ASP A 607 -28.72 18.22 8.70
CA ASP A 607 -27.49 18.72 8.04
C ASP A 607 -26.73 19.55 9.09
N ALA A 608 -25.48 19.20 9.38
CA ALA A 608 -24.69 19.86 10.40
C ALA A 608 -23.21 19.99 9.99
N THR A 609 -22.89 20.36 8.75
CA THR A 609 -21.50 20.42 8.26
C THR A 609 -20.79 19.09 8.53
N GLY A 610 -21.17 18.08 7.74
CA GLY A 610 -20.90 16.67 8.02
C GLY A 610 -19.51 16.19 7.61
N ASP A 611 -19.41 14.86 7.55
CA ASP A 611 -18.25 14.09 7.06
C ASP A 611 -17.98 14.26 5.55
N ASP A 612 -18.78 15.07 4.84
CA ASP A 612 -18.71 15.34 3.40
C ASP A 612 -17.84 16.55 3.04
N ALA A 613 -17.72 17.52 3.93
CA ALA A 613 -16.87 18.70 3.80
C ALA A 613 -15.64 18.60 4.70
N GLY A 614 -14.77 17.63 4.41
CA GLY A 614 -13.42 17.63 4.97
C GLY A 614 -12.82 19.01 4.81
N TRP A 615 -12.33 19.59 5.91
CA TRP A 615 -11.92 20.99 5.99
C TRP A 615 -11.04 21.36 4.79
N ALA A 616 -11.53 22.30 3.96
CA ALA A 616 -10.93 22.62 2.68
C ALA A 616 -9.50 23.20 2.87
N PRO A 617 -8.55 22.93 1.95
CA PRO A 617 -7.18 23.41 2.02
C PRO A 617 -7.14 24.94 2.04
N GLY A 618 -6.64 25.55 3.11
CA GLY A 618 -6.54 27.01 3.19
C GLY A 618 -6.31 27.62 4.58
N GLN A 619 -6.42 26.88 5.68
CA GLN A 619 -5.88 27.35 6.96
C GLN A 619 -4.58 26.59 7.28
N ASP A 620 -3.51 27.37 7.29
CA ASP A 620 -2.11 27.00 7.47
C ASP A 620 -1.92 25.99 8.63
N PRO A 621 -1.24 24.85 8.42
CA PRO A 621 -0.89 23.90 9.48
C PRO A 621 0.08 24.45 10.54
N GLY A 622 0.46 25.73 10.46
CA GLY A 622 1.47 26.31 11.33
C GLY A 622 2.86 25.78 11.01
N PHE A 623 3.14 25.54 9.73
CA PHE A 623 4.53 25.52 9.31
C PHE A 623 4.96 26.99 9.25
N GLY A 624 5.72 27.44 10.25
CA GLY A 624 6.32 28.77 10.21
C GLY A 624 6.93 29.04 8.84
N ALA A 625 6.86 30.31 8.39
CA ALA A 625 7.30 30.70 7.05
C ALA A 625 8.64 30.03 6.70
N LEU A 626 8.70 29.42 5.51
CA LEU A 626 9.95 28.90 4.96
C LEU A 626 11.03 30.00 5.08
N PRO A 627 12.26 29.66 5.50
CA PRO A 627 13.33 30.65 5.53
C PRO A 627 13.42 31.29 4.15
N ALA A 628 13.32 32.62 4.11
CA ALA A 628 13.47 33.38 2.90
C ALA A 628 14.80 33.03 2.24
N ALA A 629 14.78 32.80 0.93
CA ALA A 629 16.01 32.67 0.15
C ALA A 629 16.89 33.92 0.39
N PRO A 630 18.23 33.76 0.50
CA PRO A 630 19.13 34.90 0.55
C PRO A 630 18.84 35.85 -0.62
N SER A 631 18.68 37.12 -0.26
CA SER A 631 18.10 38.20 -1.06
C SER A 631 19.07 38.75 -2.10
N ASP A 632 19.55 37.91 -3.00
CA ASP A 632 20.61 38.31 -3.93
C ASP A 632 20.30 37.78 -5.32
N ASP A 633 19.12 38.10 -5.84
CA ASP A 633 18.93 38.27 -7.28
C ASP A 633 17.78 39.25 -7.55
N LYS A 634 18.14 40.34 -8.22
CA LYS A 634 17.22 41.40 -8.67
C LYS A 634 16.10 40.77 -9.50
N PRO A 635 14.86 41.28 -9.44
CA PRO A 635 13.79 40.82 -10.30
C PRO A 635 14.18 41.11 -11.75
N GLY A 636 14.63 40.07 -12.45
CA GLY A 636 14.75 40.10 -13.90
C GLY A 636 13.35 40.31 -14.46
N ASN A 637 13.17 41.37 -15.26
CA ASN A 637 11.96 41.63 -16.03
C ASN A 637 11.46 40.31 -16.64
N GLY A 638 10.27 39.89 -16.20
CA GLY A 638 9.59 38.73 -16.75
C GLY A 638 9.55 38.84 -18.26
N GLY A 639 10.24 37.92 -18.93
CA GLY A 639 10.12 37.76 -20.36
C GLY A 639 8.65 37.49 -20.68
N ASN A 640 8.09 38.30 -21.58
CA ASN A 640 6.75 38.12 -22.11
C ASN A 640 6.56 36.66 -22.55
N VAL A 641 5.69 35.94 -21.86
CA VAL A 641 5.13 34.69 -22.36
C VAL A 641 4.35 35.07 -23.64
N PRO A 642 4.71 34.56 -24.83
CA PRO A 642 3.93 34.84 -26.02
C PRO A 642 2.51 34.33 -25.80
N ALA A 643 1.52 35.20 -25.99
CA ALA A 643 0.13 34.79 -26.00
C ALA A 643 -0.05 33.68 -27.05
N LEU A 644 -0.62 32.54 -26.64
CA LEU A 644 -1.06 31.51 -27.56
C LEU A 644 -2.01 32.15 -28.59
N PRO A 645 -1.81 31.95 -29.90
CA PRO A 645 -2.69 32.50 -30.92
C PRO A 645 -4.11 31.99 -30.68
N SER A 646 -5.07 32.90 -30.68
CA SER A 646 -6.48 32.69 -30.28
C SER A 646 -7.30 31.80 -31.24
N THR A 647 -6.65 31.15 -32.20
CA THR A 647 -7.28 30.18 -33.10
C THR A 647 -6.28 29.10 -33.50
N CYS A 648 -6.36 27.93 -32.85
CA CYS A 648 -5.86 26.70 -33.47
C CYS A 648 -6.92 26.27 -34.50
N GLU A 649 -6.52 26.07 -35.76
CA GLU A 649 -7.40 25.39 -36.71
C GLU A 649 -7.64 23.96 -36.20
N ASN A 650 -8.89 23.52 -36.12
CA ASN A 650 -9.19 22.14 -35.73
C ASN A 650 -8.58 21.20 -36.79
N ILE A 651 -7.57 20.42 -36.43
CA ILE A 651 -6.95 19.41 -37.29
C ILE A 651 -7.36 18.04 -36.75
N CYS A 652 -7.99 17.24 -37.61
CA CYS A 652 -8.46 15.88 -37.34
C CYS A 652 -7.60 14.87 -38.13
N TRP A 653 -7.56 13.62 -37.68
CA TRP A 653 -6.91 12.54 -38.42
C TRP A 653 -7.93 11.87 -39.35
N ASN A 654 -7.70 11.89 -40.66
CA ASN A 654 -8.49 11.12 -41.60
C ASN A 654 -8.02 9.67 -41.56
N VAL A 655 -8.86 8.78 -41.03
CA VAL A 655 -8.53 7.37 -40.82
C VAL A 655 -8.44 6.60 -42.15
N PHE A 656 -9.13 7.08 -43.19
CA PHE A 656 -9.17 6.43 -44.50
C PHE A 656 -7.88 6.68 -45.30
N ASP A 657 -7.39 7.92 -45.27
CA ASP A 657 -6.22 8.36 -46.03
C ASP A 657 -4.93 8.41 -45.19
N ASN A 658 -5.04 8.16 -43.88
CA ASN A 658 -3.96 8.17 -42.90
C ASN A 658 -3.12 9.48 -42.89
N GLU A 659 -3.80 10.61 -42.98
CA GLU A 659 -3.18 11.94 -42.96
C GLU A 659 -3.96 12.95 -42.10
N LYS A 660 -3.31 14.06 -41.76
CA LYS A 660 -3.91 15.17 -40.99
C LYS A 660 -4.72 16.07 -41.92
N THR A 661 -5.99 16.33 -41.58
CA THR A 661 -6.89 17.22 -42.33
C THR A 661 -7.63 18.22 -41.43
N LYS A 662 -8.25 19.24 -42.00
CA LYS A 662 -8.92 20.34 -41.27
C LYS A 662 -10.38 19.96 -40.96
N CYS A 663 -10.79 20.02 -39.68
CA CYS A 663 -12.13 19.64 -39.26
C CYS A 663 -13.15 20.72 -39.64
N SER A 664 -14.16 20.39 -40.45
CA SER A 664 -15.33 21.23 -40.70
C SER A 664 -16.45 20.88 -39.72
N LYS A 665 -17.01 21.88 -39.03
CA LYS A 665 -18.14 21.73 -38.11
C LYS A 665 -19.43 22.08 -38.83
N ASP A 666 -20.31 21.11 -39.07
CA ASP A 666 -21.64 21.30 -39.67
C ASP A 666 -22.81 21.16 -38.69
N GLY A 667 -22.54 21.30 -37.38
CA GLY A 667 -23.46 22.02 -36.51
C GLY A 667 -24.58 21.25 -35.81
N THR A 668 -24.48 19.94 -35.61
CA THR A 668 -25.36 19.21 -34.66
C THR A 668 -24.55 18.21 -33.83
N GLU A 669 -24.95 17.95 -32.58
CA GLU A 669 -24.20 17.25 -31.53
C GLU A 669 -23.65 15.85 -31.90
N TRP A 670 -22.64 15.41 -31.14
CA TRP A 670 -22.17 14.02 -31.14
C TRP A 670 -23.19 13.17 -30.39
N ASP A 671 -24.08 12.50 -31.10
CA ASP A 671 -24.63 11.26 -30.57
C ASP A 671 -25.01 10.28 -31.67
N MET A 672 -24.78 9.02 -31.34
CA MET A 672 -25.18 7.87 -32.12
C MET A 672 -26.71 7.85 -32.22
N GLU A 673 -27.27 7.67 -33.41
CA GLU A 673 -28.42 6.75 -33.56
C GLU A 673 -28.73 6.33 -35.00
N ASN A 674 -29.51 5.25 -35.05
CA ASN A 674 -29.60 4.18 -36.04
C ASN A 674 -30.35 4.48 -37.35
N ARG A 675 -30.12 3.62 -38.35
CA ARG A 675 -31.22 3.20 -39.23
C ARG A 675 -31.08 1.80 -39.86
N ASP A 676 -32.08 0.98 -39.55
CA ASP A 676 -32.76 -0.07 -40.35
C ASP A 676 -31.92 -1.20 -40.98
N ASP A 677 -31.73 -2.27 -40.21
CA ASP A 677 -31.67 -3.65 -40.71
C ASP A 677 -32.43 -4.64 -39.79
N ASP A 678 -33.74 -4.43 -39.65
CA ASP A 678 -34.81 -5.43 -39.71
C ASP A 678 -34.61 -6.88 -39.16
N ILE A 679 -34.00 -7.10 -37.97
CA ILE A 679 -34.10 -8.39 -37.24
C ILE A 679 -34.22 -8.18 -35.70
N PRO A 680 -35.10 -8.91 -34.98
CA PRO A 680 -35.56 -8.56 -33.63
C PRO A 680 -34.74 -9.16 -32.48
N ASP A 681 -34.59 -8.35 -31.44
CA ASP A 681 -34.44 -8.63 -30.00
C ASP A 681 -33.47 -9.72 -29.50
N ASP A 682 -32.42 -9.20 -28.86
CA ASP A 682 -31.89 -9.57 -27.54
C ASP A 682 -32.27 -10.94 -26.95
N ILE A 683 -31.28 -11.84 -26.98
CA ILE A 683 -31.02 -12.76 -25.86
C ILE A 683 -29.60 -12.49 -25.35
N LEU A 684 -29.51 -11.50 -24.47
CA LEU A 684 -28.49 -11.44 -23.44
C LEU A 684 -28.76 -12.59 -22.46
N ASN A 685 -28.09 -13.74 -22.66
CA ASN A 685 -27.45 -14.53 -21.61
C ASN A 685 -26.91 -15.87 -22.13
N ILE A 686 -25.73 -16.22 -21.60
CA ILE A 686 -25.22 -17.60 -21.45
C ILE A 686 -24.69 -18.27 -22.74
N ARG A 687 -23.38 -18.13 -23.00
CA ARG A 687 -22.41 -19.25 -22.98
C ARG A 687 -21.02 -18.89 -23.54
N LYS A 688 -20.02 -19.13 -22.68
CA LYS A 688 -18.72 -19.78 -22.95
C LYS A 688 -17.65 -18.96 -23.69
N LEU A 689 -16.47 -18.82 -23.09
CA LEU A 689 -15.38 -19.82 -23.19
C LEU A 689 -15.13 -20.22 -24.65
N ALA A 690 -14.15 -19.58 -25.30
CA ALA A 690 -13.04 -20.26 -25.98
C ALA A 690 -12.18 -19.25 -26.76
N ALA A 691 -10.87 -19.47 -26.69
CA ALA A 691 -9.86 -19.11 -27.69
C ALA A 691 -9.48 -17.62 -27.84
N ILE A 692 -8.47 -17.21 -27.05
CA ILE A 692 -7.36 -16.42 -27.58
C ILE A 692 -6.56 -17.36 -28.49
N GLY A 693 -6.35 -16.98 -29.74
CA GLY A 693 -5.51 -17.69 -30.70
C GLY A 693 -5.28 -16.87 -31.96
N ASP A 694 -4.16 -16.14 -31.95
CA ASP A 694 -3.27 -15.73 -33.04
C ASP A 694 -3.82 -15.16 -34.36
N SER A 695 -3.25 -14.01 -34.76
CA SER A 695 -2.56 -13.97 -36.06
C SER A 695 -1.60 -12.76 -36.18
N TYR A 696 -0.29 -13.05 -36.07
CA TYR A 696 0.71 -12.57 -37.04
C TYR A 696 1.79 -13.65 -37.17
N SER A 697 1.73 -14.42 -38.26
CA SER A 697 2.93 -15.00 -38.87
C SER A 697 2.70 -15.19 -40.36
N ALA A 698 3.76 -14.92 -41.11
CA ALA A 698 3.83 -14.84 -42.56
C ALA A 698 3.77 -16.21 -43.24
N GLY A 699 3.34 -16.20 -44.51
CA GLY A 699 4.03 -16.87 -45.60
C GLY A 699 3.88 -18.39 -45.78
N ILE A 700 3.17 -18.75 -46.86
CA ILE A 700 3.36 -19.92 -47.74
C ILE A 700 2.86 -21.27 -47.23
N GLY A 701 1.86 -21.83 -47.93
CA GLY A 701 1.56 -23.27 -47.94
C GLY A 701 0.09 -23.59 -48.25
N ALA A 702 -0.16 -24.14 -49.43
CA ALA A 702 -1.47 -24.45 -50.01
C ALA A 702 -2.32 -25.48 -49.22
N GLY A 703 -3.65 -25.42 -49.42
CA GLY A 703 -4.54 -26.57 -49.22
C GLY A 703 -5.97 -26.20 -48.79
N ASP A 704 -6.89 -26.20 -49.75
CA ASP A 704 -8.33 -25.95 -49.57
C ASP A 704 -9.06 -26.91 -48.62
N ARG A 705 -10.20 -26.39 -48.15
CA ARG A 705 -11.40 -27.04 -47.57
C ARG A 705 -11.44 -27.15 -46.06
N LEU A 706 -12.19 -26.23 -45.44
CA LEU A 706 -13.28 -26.59 -44.52
C LEU A 706 -14.33 -25.45 -44.55
N GLY A 707 -15.56 -25.80 -44.87
CA GLY A 707 -16.74 -24.92 -44.89
C GLY A 707 -17.13 -24.45 -43.48
N SER A 708 -17.81 -23.32 -43.41
CA SER A 708 -18.15 -22.65 -42.16
C SER A 708 -19.37 -23.26 -41.48
N ILE A 709 -19.44 -23.01 -40.17
CA ILE A 709 -20.44 -23.37 -39.16
C ILE A 709 -21.91 -23.00 -39.49
N TYR A 710 -22.16 -22.42 -40.65
CA TYR A 710 -23.50 -22.01 -41.10
C TYR A 710 -24.41 -23.20 -41.47
N ASP A 711 -23.85 -24.37 -41.77
CA ASP A 711 -24.63 -25.55 -42.22
C ASP A 711 -25.17 -26.44 -41.09
N ALA A 712 -24.95 -26.10 -39.81
CA ALA A 712 -25.28 -27.00 -38.69
C ALA A 712 -26.58 -26.66 -37.91
N PHE A 713 -27.25 -25.53 -38.14
CA PHE A 713 -28.41 -25.13 -37.32
C PHE A 713 -29.60 -24.53 -38.08
N LYS A 714 -30.10 -25.24 -39.11
CA LYS A 714 -31.54 -25.20 -39.47
C LYS A 714 -32.05 -26.59 -39.87
N ALA A 715 -32.72 -27.26 -38.94
CA ALA A 715 -33.87 -28.13 -39.20
C ALA A 715 -34.69 -28.37 -37.92
N GLY A 716 -35.73 -27.56 -37.72
CA GLY A 716 -37.07 -27.93 -37.22
C GLY A 716 -37.25 -28.53 -35.82
N SER A 717 -37.71 -27.70 -34.88
CA SER A 717 -39.11 -27.64 -34.38
C SER A 717 -39.29 -26.47 -33.45
#